data_AF-A0A955EH53-F1
#
_entry.id   AF-A0A955EH53-F1
#
_cell.length_a   1.000
_cell.length_b   1.000
_cell.length_c   1.000
_cell.angle_alpha   90.00
_cell.angle_beta   90.00
_cell.angle_gamma   90.00
#
_symmetry.space_group_name_H-M   'P 1'
#
loop_
_entity.id
_entity.type
_entity.pdbx_description
1 polymer ?
#
loop_
_entity_poly.entity_id
_entity_poly.type
_entity_poly.pdbx_seq_one_letter_code
_entity_poly.pdbx_strand_id
1 'polypeptide(L)'
;SAPGFLYTDPGDIEADYSEAIALFGADLANVSLGTNVSGNGFPCSWEGDYNTTSILIDSIVRGSLGAPFRVIWANGNERGGFANCGAGYHTTAPPACAKNHIAVGAVDSDTDLISSFSSWGPTDDGRMKPDIAAPGCQVGGDGGVTSLSWVSDTAYATKCGTSMAAPTVTGICALILEDWRALHGMGPDPRNSTFKALLAHTAVDIEAVGPDYKSGYGSVRADAAIDHMRSGNLLEAEVEQSTSVLASVIVNPGDPELKVTLAWDDAPGTALATQVLVNDLDLVVHSPSGTRAYPWTLGGIADPGAAAVQVQENHVDNIEQVFVADPEPGAWVVEVRGTTVPVGPQPFSLTASPTLINCVDAGILAINGTQHSCSDTVHITVIDCGLNLDGSMADTAMVLVTSDDEPGGEMVLLTETGPDTATFTGSIGTSDSDTPGVLAVSDGSTITAIYDDADDGTGSSAAVMQSSVVDCGLPAITNVVIRDITRHEARIDFDTDEASSATIYYGTSCGDLVLTEFVADPATVHSILLTGLDVATDYFFMVAATDAVGNTSYYDDGGVCHTFTTAPIPAFLTEQFLSGSDLEGMSLTLTPSSSLDRYHGCTGPIAGFPTDPTGGTVLAVGDDSPVNVTLSASKTVTLFGTSYSNVWVSPNGYITLGASDTSRIETPATHFGLARVAAVFDDLNPAFAGTVSWKQLPDRAVFTWQGVAQFAMTDSNSFQIEMFFDGVIRISWVELDTPDFLAGISAGGGVDPDYVTTDLSALSDCGPYPPVAYGADRTVAAGYGASVALSAFDDGAPGPLSFTITSLPSQPLRDSGTHALITSVPYTLAGGGRRVTYQPGASFAGVDRFSFVADDGGTAPTGGPSPAATVTLTVGGALPLPFTDTFPESTFDSTKWPTVRNVVINALGIAEPSEPNSARLNGHPNGDDMFMSGLLDAKGYTGLVLSYWYEDTGGGHQTNAGDDLIVEYQDIHGVWHEVSRQLGIGPGMSAYVEASVPLPAAAAHAQLRIRFRSLGTPSTMFVFNDWFVDDVSVSGTPPCAGDADGDGLVNHGDLSMVIARFGEAVTPGEPGDLDGSGVVDFIDIQTVLKHFGCGPDQRP
;
A
#
# COMPACT_ATOMS: atom_id res chain seq x y z
N SER A 1 -11.93 -37.16 24.04
CA SER A 1 -10.74 -37.12 23.16
C SER A 1 -11.12 -36.32 21.93
N ALA A 2 -10.74 -35.05 21.88
CA ALA A 2 -10.79 -34.28 20.64
C ALA A 2 -9.50 -34.60 19.85
N PRO A 3 -9.59 -34.96 18.56
CA PRO A 3 -8.42 -35.25 17.73
C PRO A 3 -7.81 -33.90 17.30
N GLY A 4 -6.58 -33.59 17.73
CA GLY A 4 -5.93 -32.35 17.33
C GLY A 4 -4.60 -32.00 18.00
N PHE A 5 -4.25 -32.60 19.15
CA PHE A 5 -2.95 -32.36 19.76
C PHE A 5 -1.87 -33.25 19.11
N LEU A 6 -0.69 -32.67 18.86
CA LEU A 6 0.48 -33.43 18.45
C LEU A 6 1.01 -34.19 19.67
N TYR A 7 0.93 -35.53 19.64
CA TYR A 7 1.04 -36.44 20.79
C TYR A 7 -0.04 -36.20 21.87
N THR A 8 -1.25 -36.71 21.63
CA THR A 8 -2.33 -36.70 22.64
C THR A 8 -1.97 -37.45 23.93
N ASP A 9 -0.96 -38.32 23.87
CA ASP A 9 -0.37 -39.04 24.98
C ASP A 9 1.17 -38.86 24.94
N PRO A 10 1.79 -38.15 25.91
CA PRO A 10 3.24 -38.07 26.03
C PRO A 10 3.93 -39.44 26.13
N GLY A 11 3.23 -40.52 26.51
CA GLY A 11 3.78 -41.87 26.45
C GLY A 11 4.21 -42.31 25.05
N ASP A 12 3.61 -41.75 24.00
CA ASP A 12 3.93 -42.08 22.61
C ASP A 12 5.33 -41.57 22.22
N ILE A 13 5.70 -40.33 22.59
CA ILE A 13 7.04 -39.80 22.30
C ILE A 13 8.12 -40.56 23.08
N GLU A 14 7.85 -40.95 24.33
CA GLU A 14 8.77 -41.77 25.12
C GLU A 14 8.99 -43.14 24.47
N ALA A 15 7.91 -43.77 23.99
CA ALA A 15 7.95 -45.06 23.32
C ALA A 15 8.70 -45.00 21.98
N ASP A 16 8.41 -43.99 21.15
CA ASP A 16 9.05 -43.80 19.84
C ASP A 16 10.56 -43.61 19.98
N TYR A 17 11.00 -42.76 20.92
CA TYR A 17 12.43 -42.56 21.21
C TYR A 17 13.07 -43.82 21.80
N SER A 18 12.40 -44.49 22.73
CA SER A 18 12.89 -45.75 23.32
C SER A 18 13.08 -46.82 22.25
N GLU A 19 12.14 -46.96 21.31
CA GLU A 19 12.23 -47.89 20.19
C GLU A 19 13.37 -47.50 19.23
N ALA A 20 13.48 -46.22 18.87
CA ALA A 20 14.54 -45.71 18.01
C ALA A 20 15.93 -45.99 18.57
N ILE A 21 16.13 -45.72 19.86
CA ILE A 21 17.39 -45.99 20.57
C ILE A 21 17.64 -47.50 20.65
N ALA A 22 16.68 -48.28 21.14
CA ALA A 22 16.89 -49.69 21.45
C ALA A 22 17.00 -50.59 20.22
N LEU A 23 16.24 -50.32 19.15
CA LEU A 23 16.19 -51.17 17.96
C LEU A 23 17.14 -50.71 16.85
N PHE A 24 17.37 -49.39 16.73
CA PHE A 24 18.13 -48.82 15.62
C PHE A 24 19.41 -48.10 16.04
N GLY A 25 19.65 -47.93 17.35
CA GLY A 25 20.85 -47.25 17.86
C GLY A 25 20.86 -45.77 17.48
N ALA A 26 19.71 -45.10 17.48
CA ALA A 26 19.65 -43.67 17.24
C ALA A 26 20.46 -42.91 18.31
N ASP A 27 21.22 -41.91 17.89
CA ASP A 27 22.03 -41.04 18.77
C ASP A 27 21.52 -39.59 18.83
N LEU A 28 20.71 -39.20 17.84
CA LEU A 28 20.08 -37.89 17.74
C LEU A 28 18.72 -37.99 17.03
N ALA A 29 17.85 -37.01 17.25
CA ALA A 29 16.54 -36.91 16.58
C ALA A 29 16.31 -35.54 15.94
N ASN A 30 15.75 -35.57 14.72
CA ASN A 30 15.14 -34.41 14.06
C ASN A 30 13.63 -34.44 14.28
N VAL A 31 13.06 -33.31 14.68
CA VAL A 31 11.63 -33.19 14.91
C VAL A 31 11.06 -31.95 14.21
N SER A 32 10.64 -32.15 12.96
CA SER A 32 10.12 -31.10 12.06
C SER A 32 8.61 -30.87 12.21
N LEU A 33 8.09 -30.85 13.44
CA LEU A 33 6.66 -30.86 13.72
C LEU A 33 6.33 -30.06 14.99
N GLY A 34 5.13 -29.48 15.04
CA GLY A 34 4.65 -28.67 16.16
C GLY A 34 3.13 -28.64 16.16
N THR A 35 2.53 -28.20 17.25
CA THR A 35 1.08 -28.04 17.36
C THR A 35 0.68 -26.75 16.67
N ASN A 36 0.04 -26.86 15.50
CA ASN A 36 -0.62 -25.71 14.88
C ASN A 36 -1.83 -25.33 15.75
N VAL A 37 -1.66 -24.34 16.63
CA VAL A 37 -2.60 -24.01 17.70
C VAL A 37 -3.93 -23.53 17.12
N SER A 38 -3.89 -22.37 16.45
CA SER A 38 -5.07 -21.77 15.80
C SER A 38 -5.68 -22.62 14.70
N GLY A 39 -4.85 -23.22 13.82
CA GLY A 39 -5.32 -24.05 12.72
C GLY A 39 -6.09 -25.29 13.16
N ASN A 40 -5.85 -25.79 14.38
CA ASN A 40 -6.59 -26.89 15.00
C ASN A 40 -7.70 -26.43 15.96
N GLY A 41 -7.97 -25.12 16.05
CA GLY A 41 -9.02 -24.53 16.89
C GLY A 41 -8.68 -24.43 18.37
N PHE A 42 -7.39 -24.49 18.74
CA PHE A 42 -6.94 -24.25 20.11
C PHE A 42 -6.77 -22.74 20.39
N PRO A 43 -6.86 -22.31 21.66
CA PRO A 43 -6.63 -20.92 22.04
C PRO A 43 -5.19 -20.49 21.74
N CYS A 44 -5.02 -19.30 21.16
CA CYS A 44 -3.70 -18.75 20.85
C CYS A 44 -2.78 -18.57 22.05
N SER A 45 -3.34 -18.48 23.26
CA SER A 45 -2.58 -18.48 24.51
C SER A 45 -1.90 -19.83 24.83
N TRP A 46 -1.87 -20.77 23.89
CA TRP A 46 -1.09 -22.00 24.01
C TRP A 46 0.25 -21.88 23.28
N GLU A 47 0.40 -20.94 22.34
CA GLU A 47 1.71 -20.63 21.77
C GLU A 47 2.60 -20.06 22.90
N GLY A 48 3.86 -20.51 22.97
CA GLY A 48 4.75 -20.18 24.08
C GLY A 48 4.66 -21.11 25.30
N ASP A 49 3.67 -22.02 25.38
CA ASP A 49 3.47 -22.90 26.54
C ASP A 49 4.60 -23.92 26.75
N TYR A 50 5.16 -23.93 27.96
CA TYR A 50 5.90 -25.07 28.50
C TYR A 50 4.94 -26.02 29.25
N ASN A 51 4.72 -27.23 28.70
CA ASN A 51 3.73 -28.17 29.24
C ASN A 51 4.29 -29.62 29.32
N THR A 52 3.42 -30.59 29.52
CA THR A 52 3.76 -32.00 29.80
C THR A 52 4.70 -32.60 28.76
N THR A 53 4.51 -32.32 27.47
CA THR A 53 5.41 -32.78 26.41
C THR A 53 6.78 -32.11 26.50
N SER A 54 6.85 -30.83 26.85
CA SER A 54 8.10 -30.11 27.08
C SER A 54 8.90 -30.70 28.25
N ILE A 55 8.22 -31.04 29.35
CA ILE A 55 8.81 -31.73 30.52
C ILE A 55 9.45 -33.06 30.12
N LEU A 56 8.75 -33.83 29.29
CA LEU A 56 9.25 -35.12 28.81
C LEU A 56 10.44 -34.94 27.87
N ILE A 57 10.40 -33.97 26.96
CA ILE A 57 11.54 -33.65 26.07
C ILE A 57 12.77 -33.27 26.91
N ASP A 58 12.61 -32.38 27.90
CA ASP A 58 13.71 -31.99 28.80
C ASP A 58 14.28 -33.18 29.56
N SER A 59 13.41 -34.11 29.98
CA SER A 59 13.81 -35.36 30.66
C SER A 59 14.57 -36.31 29.74
N ILE A 60 14.13 -36.48 28.49
CA ILE A 60 14.76 -37.32 27.48
C ILE A 60 16.15 -36.77 27.14
N VAL A 61 16.28 -35.45 26.92
CA VAL A 61 17.58 -34.83 26.64
C VAL A 61 18.55 -35.05 27.79
N ARG A 62 18.09 -34.96 29.05
CA ARG A 62 18.90 -35.29 30.23
C ARG A 62 19.16 -36.78 30.45
N GLY A 63 18.53 -37.65 29.65
CA GLY A 63 18.82 -39.07 29.61
C GLY A 63 17.89 -39.97 30.41
N SER A 64 16.62 -39.60 30.56
CA SER A 64 15.60 -40.47 31.18
C SER A 64 15.48 -41.85 30.51
N LEU A 65 15.91 -41.98 29.25
CA LEU A 65 15.92 -43.22 28.47
C LEU A 65 17.24 -44.02 28.57
N GLY A 66 18.12 -43.67 29.51
CA GLY A 66 19.32 -44.43 29.87
C GLY A 66 20.64 -43.70 29.60
N ALA A 67 20.66 -42.70 28.71
CA ALA A 67 21.79 -41.82 28.45
C ALA A 67 21.31 -40.49 27.84
N PRO A 68 22.05 -39.36 27.99
CA PRO A 68 21.70 -38.09 27.39
C PRO A 68 21.47 -38.19 25.88
N PHE A 69 20.37 -37.59 25.40
CA PHE A 69 19.91 -37.72 24.03
C PHE A 69 19.86 -36.36 23.33
N ARG A 70 20.25 -36.30 22.05
CA ARG A 70 20.35 -35.03 21.31
C ARG A 70 19.12 -34.80 20.45
N VAL A 71 18.44 -33.68 20.66
CA VAL A 71 17.13 -33.38 20.06
C VAL A 71 17.15 -32.01 19.40
N ILE A 72 16.81 -32.00 18.11
CA ILE A 72 16.67 -30.80 17.28
C ILE A 72 15.21 -30.69 16.84
N TRP A 73 14.60 -29.52 17.03
CA TRP A 73 13.17 -29.31 16.89
C TRP A 73 12.86 -28.05 16.07
N ALA A 74 11.87 -28.08 15.19
CA ALA A 74 11.43 -26.91 14.43
C ALA A 74 10.67 -25.90 15.32
N ASN A 75 10.98 -24.60 15.24
CA ASN A 75 10.39 -23.60 16.13
C ASN A 75 8.89 -23.32 15.86
N GLY A 76 8.44 -23.54 14.61
CA GLY A 76 7.07 -23.25 14.19
C GLY A 76 6.97 -22.42 12.91
N ASN A 77 5.78 -22.38 12.29
CA ASN A 77 5.48 -21.58 11.08
C ASN A 77 4.25 -20.67 11.27
N GLU A 78 3.94 -20.32 12.51
CA GLU A 78 2.70 -19.67 12.93
C GLU A 78 2.63 -18.20 12.48
N ARG A 79 3.72 -17.61 11.98
CA ARG A 79 3.67 -16.27 11.38
C ARG A 79 3.20 -16.24 9.91
N GLY A 80 3.06 -17.41 9.26
CA GLY A 80 2.68 -17.51 7.84
C GLY A 80 1.22 -17.90 7.59
N GLY A 81 0.27 -16.95 7.51
CA GLY A 81 -1.10 -17.20 7.03
C GLY A 81 -2.22 -16.37 7.67
N PHE A 82 -3.42 -16.42 7.08
CA PHE A 82 -4.61 -15.63 7.50
C PHE A 82 -5.40 -16.21 8.69
N ALA A 83 -5.00 -17.36 9.24
CA ALA A 83 -5.71 -18.06 10.31
C ALA A 83 -4.80 -18.37 11.52
N ASN A 84 -3.71 -17.63 11.68
CA ASN A 84 -2.74 -17.86 12.75
C ASN A 84 -2.90 -16.89 13.94
N CYS A 85 -2.21 -17.16 15.04
CA CYS A 85 -2.32 -16.42 16.30
C CYS A 85 -1.63 -15.04 16.32
N GLY A 86 -1.04 -14.64 15.20
CA GLY A 86 -0.44 -13.34 15.01
C GLY A 86 0.73 -13.41 14.02
N ALA A 87 1.20 -12.26 13.57
CA ALA A 87 2.42 -12.14 12.75
C ALA A 87 3.61 -11.57 13.54
N GLY A 88 3.44 -11.34 14.85
CA GLY A 88 4.45 -10.78 15.76
C GLY A 88 5.11 -11.85 16.63
N TYR A 89 5.54 -11.43 17.82
CA TYR A 89 6.13 -12.28 18.86
C TYR A 89 5.10 -13.23 19.50
N HIS A 90 5.58 -14.15 20.36
CA HIS A 90 4.79 -15.17 21.07
C HIS A 90 4.12 -16.21 20.16
N THR A 91 4.83 -16.63 19.12
CA THR A 91 4.31 -17.57 18.11
C THR A 91 5.01 -18.93 18.13
N THR A 92 5.90 -19.19 19.10
CA THR A 92 6.59 -20.48 19.24
C THR A 92 5.60 -21.61 19.48
N ALA A 93 5.55 -22.58 18.57
CA ALA A 93 4.58 -23.67 18.62
C ALA A 93 4.95 -24.72 19.69
N PRO A 94 4.04 -25.12 20.58
CA PRO A 94 4.29 -26.25 21.47
C PRO A 94 4.52 -27.55 20.67
N PRO A 95 5.48 -28.40 21.06
CA PRO A 95 6.27 -28.33 22.29
C PRO A 95 7.66 -27.68 22.12
N ALA A 96 7.89 -26.87 21.08
CA ALA A 96 9.19 -26.21 20.81
C ALA A 96 9.66 -25.26 21.94
N CYS A 97 8.80 -25.02 22.93
CA CYS A 97 9.08 -24.23 24.14
C CYS A 97 9.89 -24.98 25.22
N ALA A 98 10.19 -26.28 25.07
CA ALA A 98 11.07 -27.00 25.99
C ALA A 98 12.49 -26.38 26.05
N LYS A 99 13.18 -26.53 27.18
CA LYS A 99 14.46 -25.82 27.44
C LYS A 99 15.63 -26.49 26.72
N ASN A 100 15.66 -27.83 26.73
CA ASN A 100 16.90 -28.56 26.49
C ASN A 100 17.11 -28.98 25.04
N HIS A 101 16.06 -29.06 24.21
CA HIS A 101 16.25 -29.29 22.77
C HIS A 101 16.77 -28.02 22.08
N ILE A 102 17.29 -28.20 20.86
CA ILE A 102 17.73 -27.11 19.99
C ILE A 102 16.56 -26.74 19.07
N ALA A 103 15.93 -25.59 19.31
CA ALA A 103 14.81 -25.07 18.54
C ALA A 103 15.32 -24.23 17.38
N VAL A 104 14.81 -24.49 16.17
CA VAL A 104 15.38 -23.97 14.93
C VAL A 104 14.39 -23.09 14.18
N GLY A 105 14.74 -21.82 13.99
CA GLY A 105 14.08 -20.87 13.11
C GLY A 105 14.48 -21.04 11.64
N ALA A 106 13.73 -20.43 10.72
CA ALA A 106 13.98 -20.55 9.29
C ALA A 106 14.44 -19.23 8.69
N VAL A 107 15.61 -19.25 8.04
CA VAL A 107 16.08 -18.17 7.17
C VAL A 107 15.92 -18.54 5.70
N ASP A 108 15.88 -17.51 4.88
CA ASP A 108 15.98 -17.62 3.44
C ASP A 108 17.40 -18.08 3.04
N SER A 109 17.50 -19.09 2.17
CA SER A 109 18.76 -19.74 1.83
C SER A 109 19.71 -18.88 1.00
N ASP A 110 19.22 -17.83 0.35
CA ASP A 110 20.03 -16.98 -0.53
C ASP A 110 20.45 -15.69 0.16
N THR A 111 19.58 -15.16 1.01
CA THR A 111 19.74 -13.84 1.64
C THR A 111 20.08 -13.91 3.13
N ASP A 112 19.93 -15.09 3.75
CA ASP A 112 20.08 -15.33 5.20
C ASP A 112 19.10 -14.51 6.07
N LEU A 113 18.12 -13.85 5.45
CA LEU A 113 17.08 -13.09 6.16
C LEU A 113 16.06 -14.04 6.80
N ILE A 114 15.54 -13.67 7.98
CA ILE A 114 14.51 -14.47 8.64
C ILE A 114 13.26 -14.60 7.74
N SER A 115 12.78 -15.84 7.58
CA SER A 115 11.60 -16.10 6.75
C SER A 115 10.34 -15.53 7.41
N SER A 116 9.45 -14.95 6.59
CA SER A 116 8.22 -14.29 7.06
C SER A 116 7.28 -15.19 7.86
N PHE A 117 7.34 -16.50 7.65
CA PHE A 117 6.51 -17.48 8.37
C PHE A 117 7.16 -18.01 9.66
N SER A 118 8.48 -17.85 9.84
CA SER A 118 9.20 -18.46 10.97
C SER A 118 8.65 -17.90 12.28
N SER A 119 8.27 -18.77 13.21
CA SER A 119 7.75 -18.38 14.52
C SER A 119 8.81 -17.72 15.39
N TRP A 120 8.37 -16.74 16.18
CA TRP A 120 9.20 -15.92 17.06
C TRP A 120 8.80 -16.12 18.52
N GLY A 121 9.78 -16.12 19.42
CA GLY A 121 9.57 -16.10 20.86
C GLY A 121 9.04 -14.74 21.35
N PRO A 122 9.16 -14.44 22.65
CA PRO A 122 9.59 -15.34 23.72
C PRO A 122 8.60 -16.49 23.94
N THR A 123 9.00 -17.49 24.73
CA THR A 123 8.04 -18.39 25.39
C THR A 123 7.26 -17.65 26.49
N ASP A 124 6.23 -18.28 27.06
CA ASP A 124 5.36 -17.65 28.07
C ASP A 124 6.06 -17.33 29.40
N ASP A 125 7.24 -17.90 29.63
CA ASP A 125 8.12 -17.60 30.76
C ASP A 125 9.28 -16.67 30.39
N GLY A 126 9.27 -16.10 29.18
CA GLY A 126 10.21 -15.07 28.75
C GLY A 126 11.50 -15.58 28.10
N ARG A 127 11.69 -16.91 27.98
CA ARG A 127 12.89 -17.48 27.36
C ARG A 127 12.94 -17.20 25.86
N MET A 128 14.16 -17.14 25.37
CA MET A 128 14.47 -17.05 23.95
C MET A 128 14.15 -18.35 23.23
N LYS A 129 13.34 -18.23 22.17
CA LYS A 129 13.13 -19.24 21.12
C LYS A 129 12.91 -18.51 19.78
N PRO A 130 13.45 -19.01 18.65
CA PRO A 130 14.32 -20.19 18.52
C PRO A 130 15.67 -19.99 19.21
N ASP A 131 16.45 -21.05 19.38
CA ASP A 131 17.83 -20.92 19.91
C ASP A 131 18.79 -20.44 18.81
N ILE A 132 18.54 -20.87 17.56
CA ILE A 132 19.32 -20.59 16.35
C ILE A 132 18.42 -20.65 15.12
N ALA A 133 18.89 -20.17 13.97
CA ALA A 133 18.23 -20.29 12.69
C ALA A 133 19.06 -21.03 11.64
N ALA A 134 18.40 -21.59 10.62
CA ALA A 134 19.06 -22.25 9.50
C ALA A 134 18.25 -22.12 8.20
N PRO A 135 18.86 -22.32 7.03
CA PRO A 135 18.15 -22.28 5.74
C PRO A 135 16.93 -23.20 5.73
N GLY A 136 15.76 -22.60 5.51
CA GLY A 136 14.45 -23.28 5.55
C GLY A 136 13.48 -22.85 4.44
N CYS A 137 13.80 -21.83 3.65
CA CYS A 137 13.04 -21.40 2.46
C CYS A 137 13.93 -20.64 1.48
N GLN A 138 13.38 -20.25 0.32
CA GLN A 138 14.05 -19.43 -0.69
C GLN A 138 13.01 -18.58 -1.43
N VAL A 139 13.17 -17.25 -1.42
CA VAL A 139 12.29 -16.27 -2.10
C VAL A 139 12.95 -15.77 -3.38
N GLY A 140 12.20 -15.73 -4.49
CA GLY A 140 12.69 -15.20 -5.78
C GLY A 140 13.49 -16.19 -6.65
N GLY A 141 13.65 -17.45 -6.20
CA GLY A 141 14.33 -18.56 -6.91
C GLY A 141 13.45 -19.80 -7.10
N ASP A 142 13.92 -20.99 -6.71
CA ASP A 142 13.20 -22.27 -6.86
C ASP A 142 11.94 -22.36 -5.96
N GLY A 143 11.73 -21.37 -5.09
CA GLY A 143 10.55 -21.24 -4.23
C GLY A 143 10.61 -22.04 -2.92
N GLY A 144 11.82 -22.44 -2.49
CA GLY A 144 12.09 -23.15 -1.24
C GLY A 144 13.38 -23.98 -1.28
N VAL A 145 13.56 -24.86 -0.30
CA VAL A 145 14.70 -25.79 -0.26
C VAL A 145 14.32 -27.19 -0.71
N THR A 146 15.29 -27.94 -1.24
CA THR A 146 15.07 -29.30 -1.73
C THR A 146 14.79 -30.26 -0.57
N SER A 147 13.67 -30.98 -0.64
CA SER A 147 13.23 -31.95 0.35
C SER A 147 12.74 -33.25 -0.31
N LEU A 148 12.73 -34.35 0.43
CA LEU A 148 12.22 -35.62 -0.08
C LEU A 148 10.70 -35.54 -0.30
N SER A 149 10.22 -36.17 -1.37
CA SER A 149 8.82 -36.16 -1.76
C SER A 149 8.19 -37.55 -1.61
N TRP A 150 6.98 -37.60 -1.08
CA TRP A 150 6.20 -38.83 -0.95
C TRP A 150 5.81 -39.47 -2.29
N VAL A 151 6.03 -38.77 -3.40
CA VAL A 151 5.70 -39.24 -4.76
C VAL A 151 6.43 -40.53 -5.12
N SER A 152 7.68 -40.72 -4.69
CA SER A 152 8.45 -41.97 -4.85
C SER A 152 9.74 -41.97 -4.04
N ASP A 153 10.37 -43.14 -3.86
CA ASP A 153 11.65 -43.31 -3.15
C ASP A 153 12.84 -42.52 -3.72
N THR A 154 12.73 -42.00 -4.94
CA THR A 154 13.77 -41.16 -5.58
C THR A 154 13.30 -39.74 -5.86
N ALA A 155 12.11 -39.35 -5.38
CA ALA A 155 11.52 -38.06 -5.70
C ALA A 155 11.95 -36.98 -4.71
N TYR A 156 12.20 -35.79 -5.26
CA TYR A 156 12.44 -34.56 -4.53
C TYR A 156 11.34 -33.54 -4.87
N ALA A 157 11.10 -32.63 -3.94
CA ALA A 157 10.24 -31.47 -4.10
C ALA A 157 10.83 -30.27 -3.38
N THR A 158 10.49 -29.08 -3.84
CA THR A 158 10.85 -27.84 -3.16
C THR A 158 9.83 -27.52 -2.07
N LYS A 159 10.30 -27.21 -0.85
CA LYS A 159 9.46 -26.92 0.32
C LYS A 159 10.03 -25.76 1.14
N CYS A 160 9.16 -25.08 1.89
CA CYS A 160 9.53 -24.04 2.85
C CYS A 160 8.98 -24.38 4.24
N GLY A 161 9.75 -24.05 5.28
CA GLY A 161 9.34 -24.15 6.67
C GLY A 161 10.51 -24.26 7.65
N THR A 162 10.27 -23.97 8.93
CA THR A 162 11.16 -24.40 10.03
C THR A 162 11.30 -25.92 10.06
N SER A 163 10.31 -26.65 9.52
CA SER A 163 10.38 -28.08 9.23
C SER A 163 11.53 -28.48 8.30
N MET A 164 12.01 -27.57 7.45
CA MET A 164 13.16 -27.77 6.57
C MET A 164 14.46 -27.24 7.21
N ALA A 165 14.38 -26.22 8.07
CA ALA A 165 15.54 -25.71 8.81
C ALA A 165 16.05 -26.70 9.88
N ALA A 166 15.14 -27.33 10.64
CA ALA A 166 15.50 -28.32 11.67
C ALA A 166 16.35 -29.51 11.15
N PRO A 167 16.04 -30.15 10.00
CA PRO A 167 16.86 -31.24 9.50
C PRO A 167 18.21 -30.75 8.94
N THR A 168 18.30 -29.49 8.50
CA THR A 168 19.60 -28.87 8.16
C THR A 168 20.51 -28.86 9.39
N VAL A 169 20.02 -28.35 10.52
CA VAL A 169 20.76 -28.34 11.80
C VAL A 169 21.05 -29.76 12.28
N THR A 170 20.09 -30.69 12.16
CA THR A 170 20.30 -32.09 12.55
C THR A 170 21.44 -32.73 11.75
N GLY A 171 21.53 -32.45 10.45
CA GLY A 171 22.64 -32.91 9.60
C GLY A 171 23.99 -32.36 10.06
N ILE A 172 24.04 -31.08 10.44
CA ILE A 172 25.24 -30.45 11.02
C ILE A 172 25.62 -31.14 12.34
N CYS A 173 24.66 -31.36 13.25
CA CYS A 173 24.91 -32.07 14.50
C CYS A 173 25.40 -33.51 14.28
N ALA A 174 24.93 -34.20 13.24
CA ALA A 174 25.42 -35.54 12.89
C ALA A 174 26.89 -35.50 12.44
N LEU A 175 27.29 -34.49 11.68
CA LEU A 175 28.70 -34.29 11.28
C LEU A 175 29.58 -33.93 12.49
N ILE A 176 29.11 -33.05 13.38
CA ILE A 176 29.80 -32.74 14.63
C ILE A 176 29.96 -34.01 15.47
N LEU A 177 28.92 -34.86 15.58
CA LEU A 177 28.99 -36.11 16.34
C LEU A 177 29.99 -37.12 15.75
N GLU A 178 29.98 -37.28 14.43
CA GLU A 178 30.93 -38.16 13.74
C GLU A 178 32.37 -37.73 14.03
N ASP A 179 32.64 -36.44 13.88
CA ASP A 179 33.98 -35.88 14.06
C ASP A 179 34.40 -35.84 15.54
N TRP A 180 33.47 -35.58 16.46
CA TRP A 180 33.68 -35.70 17.90
C TRP A 180 34.17 -37.10 18.28
N ARG A 181 33.49 -38.15 17.80
CA ARG A 181 33.86 -39.55 18.06
C ARG A 181 35.22 -39.88 17.43
N ALA A 182 35.56 -39.28 16.29
CA ALA A 182 36.88 -39.43 15.68
C ALA A 182 37.99 -38.80 16.55
N LEU A 183 37.73 -37.66 17.19
CA LEU A 183 38.66 -36.97 18.08
C LEU A 183 38.80 -37.62 19.45
N HIS A 184 37.69 -38.08 20.04
CA HIS A 184 37.61 -38.53 21.43
C HIS A 184 37.53 -40.06 21.60
N GLY A 185 37.50 -40.82 20.49
CA GLY A 185 37.51 -42.28 20.50
C GLY A 185 36.28 -42.90 21.17
N MET A 186 36.49 -43.82 22.11
CA MET A 186 35.43 -44.51 22.87
C MET A 186 34.93 -43.70 24.09
N GLY A 187 35.21 -42.39 24.14
CA GLY A 187 34.70 -41.48 25.16
C GLY A 187 33.18 -41.30 25.10
N PRO A 188 32.57 -40.61 26.08
CA PRO A 188 31.17 -40.25 25.99
C PRO A 188 30.94 -39.32 24.79
N ASP A 189 29.75 -39.46 24.23
CA ASP A 189 29.25 -38.50 23.26
C ASP A 189 29.03 -37.11 23.90
N PRO A 190 29.07 -36.03 23.12
CA PRO A 190 28.85 -34.69 23.64
C PRO A 190 27.38 -34.52 24.06
N ARG A 191 27.14 -33.66 25.04
CA ARG A 191 25.79 -33.31 25.51
C ARG A 191 25.00 -32.53 24.46
N ASN A 192 23.67 -32.46 24.61
CA ASN A 192 22.88 -31.60 23.74
C ASN A 192 23.20 -30.11 23.97
N SER A 193 23.49 -29.74 25.21
CA SER A 193 24.05 -28.43 25.58
C SER A 193 25.38 -28.11 24.87
N THR A 194 26.24 -29.09 24.59
CA THR A 194 27.47 -28.87 23.80
C THR A 194 27.14 -28.48 22.36
N PHE A 195 26.21 -29.18 21.70
CA PHE A 195 25.74 -28.78 20.37
C PHE A 195 25.09 -27.40 20.39
N LYS A 196 24.26 -27.13 21.41
CA LYS A 196 23.60 -25.83 21.59
C LYS A 196 24.63 -24.70 21.71
N ALA A 197 25.64 -24.86 22.57
CA ALA A 197 26.72 -23.89 22.77
C ALA A 197 27.55 -23.69 21.50
N LEU A 198 28.01 -24.77 20.84
CA LEU A 198 28.83 -24.68 19.62
C LEU A 198 28.09 -23.98 18.47
N LEU A 199 26.82 -24.33 18.24
CA LEU A 199 26.03 -23.75 17.17
C LEU A 199 25.72 -22.27 17.43
N ALA A 200 25.35 -21.91 18.66
CA ALA A 200 25.11 -20.52 19.04
C ALA A 200 26.40 -19.67 19.01
N HIS A 201 27.53 -20.24 19.46
CA HIS A 201 28.81 -19.55 19.48
C HIS A 201 29.35 -19.19 18.09
N THR A 202 29.06 -20.03 17.10
CA THR A 202 29.57 -19.89 15.72
C THR A 202 28.51 -19.44 14.72
N ALA A 203 27.29 -19.18 15.18
CA ALA A 203 26.23 -18.61 14.37
C ALA A 203 26.62 -17.18 13.92
N VAL A 204 26.14 -16.82 12.74
CA VAL A 204 26.21 -15.44 12.25
C VAL A 204 24.96 -14.73 12.72
N ASP A 205 25.13 -13.69 13.50
CA ASP A 205 24.06 -12.76 13.84
C ASP A 205 23.57 -12.04 12.57
N ILE A 206 22.26 -12.07 12.35
CA ILE A 206 21.58 -11.63 11.12
C ILE A 206 20.52 -10.57 11.37
N GLU A 207 20.26 -10.22 12.62
CA GLU A 207 19.29 -9.19 13.01
C GLU A 207 20.04 -7.99 13.64
N ALA A 208 19.44 -7.33 14.64
CA ALA A 208 20.15 -6.33 15.42
C ALA A 208 21.19 -7.01 16.31
N VAL A 209 22.33 -6.33 16.56
CA VAL A 209 23.47 -6.89 17.30
C VAL A 209 23.02 -7.60 18.60
N GLY A 210 23.43 -8.86 18.71
CA GLY A 210 23.11 -9.74 19.83
C GLY A 210 21.95 -10.70 19.49
N PRO A 211 21.64 -11.64 20.40
CA PRO A 211 20.57 -12.58 20.17
C PRO A 211 19.20 -11.91 20.12
N ASP A 212 18.22 -12.56 19.50
CA ASP A 212 16.87 -12.01 19.37
C ASP A 212 15.78 -13.11 19.32
N TYR A 213 14.51 -12.75 19.55
CA TYR A 213 13.40 -13.71 19.55
C TYR A 213 12.98 -14.22 18.16
N LYS A 214 13.57 -13.71 17.08
CA LYS A 214 13.30 -14.12 15.71
C LYS A 214 14.30 -15.17 15.24
N SER A 215 15.59 -14.90 15.42
CA SER A 215 16.68 -15.72 14.90
C SER A 215 17.46 -16.50 15.97
N GLY A 216 17.24 -16.20 17.25
CA GLY A 216 18.03 -16.76 18.35
C GLY A 216 19.41 -16.11 18.36
N TYR A 217 20.47 -16.92 18.45
CA TYR A 217 21.85 -16.46 18.25
C TYR A 217 22.25 -16.29 16.76
N GLY A 218 21.30 -16.47 15.83
CA GLY A 218 21.52 -16.23 14.40
C GLY A 218 21.63 -17.49 13.55
N SER A 219 22.10 -17.32 12.31
CA SER A 219 22.16 -18.35 11.28
C SER A 219 23.38 -19.25 11.42
N VAL A 220 23.19 -20.57 11.52
CA VAL A 220 24.27 -21.55 11.75
C VAL A 220 25.31 -21.60 10.62
N ARG A 221 26.55 -21.96 10.97
CA ARG A 221 27.66 -22.21 10.03
C ARG A 221 28.32 -23.56 10.33
N ALA A 222 28.15 -24.53 9.44
CA ALA A 222 28.65 -25.90 9.65
C ALA A 222 30.17 -25.97 9.81
N ASP A 223 30.91 -25.34 8.90
CA ASP A 223 32.37 -25.35 8.90
C ASP A 223 32.92 -24.68 10.17
N ALA A 224 32.39 -23.50 10.53
CA ALA A 224 32.82 -22.78 11.73
C ALA A 224 32.56 -23.58 13.01
N ALA A 225 31.38 -24.21 13.15
CA ALA A 225 31.06 -25.03 14.32
C ALA A 225 32.00 -26.24 14.45
N ILE A 226 32.28 -26.94 13.35
CA ILE A 226 33.15 -28.13 13.34
C ILE A 226 34.62 -27.73 13.59
N ASP A 227 35.11 -26.68 12.94
CA ASP A 227 36.48 -26.21 13.11
C ASP A 227 36.72 -25.67 14.53
N HIS A 228 35.72 -25.00 15.11
CA HIS A 228 35.77 -24.54 16.50
C HIS A 228 35.75 -25.71 17.49
N MET A 229 34.96 -26.76 17.25
CA MET A 229 35.03 -27.98 18.05
C MET A 229 36.43 -28.62 17.97
N ARG A 230 37.02 -28.71 16.77
CA ARG A 230 38.34 -29.30 16.52
C ARG A 230 39.50 -28.55 17.17
N SER A 231 39.34 -27.26 17.43
CA SER A 231 40.38 -26.47 18.13
C SER A 231 40.54 -26.87 19.59
N GLY A 232 39.58 -27.60 20.15
CA GLY A 232 39.57 -28.01 21.56
C GLY A 232 39.07 -26.92 22.50
N ASN A 233 38.48 -25.83 21.98
CA ASN A 233 37.97 -24.69 22.76
C ASN A 233 36.62 -25.00 23.42
N LEU A 234 36.51 -26.13 24.11
CA LEU A 234 35.30 -26.60 24.77
C LEU A 234 35.64 -27.21 26.14
N LEU A 235 34.78 -26.94 27.12
CA LEU A 235 34.79 -27.55 28.44
C LEU A 235 33.40 -28.10 28.76
N GLU A 236 33.29 -29.40 29.03
CA GLU A 236 32.14 -29.95 29.77
C GLU A 236 32.53 -30.11 31.24
N ALA A 237 31.75 -29.54 32.15
CA ALA A 237 31.98 -29.59 33.59
C ALA A 237 30.65 -29.63 34.36
N GLU A 238 30.70 -29.63 35.69
CA GLU A 238 29.51 -29.60 36.56
C GLU A 238 29.73 -28.58 37.68
N VAL A 239 28.65 -27.90 38.09
CA VAL A 239 28.69 -26.91 39.17
C VAL A 239 27.63 -27.22 40.24
N GLU A 240 28.02 -27.07 41.50
CA GLU A 240 27.13 -27.24 42.66
C GLU A 240 26.50 -25.91 43.07
N GLN A 241 25.42 -26.00 43.85
CA GLN A 241 24.76 -24.82 44.45
C GLN A 241 25.77 -23.90 45.16
N SER A 242 25.75 -22.62 44.80
CA SER A 242 26.57 -21.55 45.37
C SER A 242 28.09 -21.80 45.28
N THR A 243 28.52 -22.56 44.26
CA THR A 243 29.94 -22.73 43.91
C THR A 243 30.23 -22.17 42.52
N SER A 244 31.51 -22.02 42.16
CA SER A 244 31.94 -21.54 40.85
C SER A 244 32.93 -22.51 40.21
N VAL A 245 32.91 -22.60 38.89
CA VAL A 245 33.97 -23.19 38.07
C VAL A 245 34.67 -22.05 37.32
N LEU A 246 36.01 -22.01 37.40
CA LEU A 246 36.83 -20.99 36.75
C LEU A 246 37.54 -21.55 35.52
N ALA A 247 37.64 -20.72 34.49
CA ALA A 247 38.48 -20.90 33.32
C ALA A 247 39.05 -19.55 32.89
N SER A 248 39.87 -19.51 31.85
CA SER A 248 40.45 -18.26 31.34
C SER A 248 40.51 -18.23 29.83
N VAL A 249 40.54 -17.04 29.26
CA VAL A 249 40.78 -16.82 27.84
C VAL A 249 41.91 -15.81 27.71
N ILE A 250 42.87 -16.07 26.82
CA ILE A 250 43.94 -15.12 26.52
C ILE A 250 43.57 -14.35 25.26
N VAL A 251 43.34 -13.06 25.43
CA VAL A 251 43.09 -12.12 24.35
C VAL A 251 44.41 -11.47 23.96
N ASN A 252 44.82 -11.63 22.71
CA ASN A 252 46.02 -11.00 22.18
C ASN A 252 45.71 -9.57 21.71
N PRO A 253 46.71 -8.67 21.70
CA PRO A 253 46.56 -7.36 21.07
C PRO A 253 46.08 -7.47 19.62
N GLY A 254 44.93 -6.86 19.32
CA GLY A 254 44.31 -6.86 18.00
C GLY A 254 43.36 -8.02 17.72
N ASP A 255 43.08 -8.88 18.70
CA ASP A 255 41.95 -9.82 18.59
C ASP A 255 40.64 -8.99 18.53
N PRO A 256 39.78 -9.19 17.52
CA PRO A 256 38.64 -8.31 17.27
C PRO A 256 37.45 -8.57 18.20
N GLU A 257 37.39 -9.73 18.85
CA GLU A 257 36.31 -10.12 19.72
C GLU A 257 36.76 -11.12 20.79
N LEU A 258 36.12 -11.04 21.96
CA LEU A 258 36.06 -12.11 22.95
C LEU A 258 34.62 -12.58 23.03
N LYS A 259 34.42 -13.88 22.92
CA LYS A 259 33.11 -14.50 23.01
C LYS A 259 33.20 -15.72 23.91
N VAL A 260 32.25 -15.87 24.81
CA VAL A 260 32.14 -17.00 25.73
C VAL A 260 30.69 -17.44 25.76
N THR A 261 30.41 -18.72 25.54
CA THR A 261 29.05 -19.26 25.49
C THR A 261 28.92 -20.44 26.43
N LEU A 262 27.98 -20.33 27.35
CA LEU A 262 27.58 -21.32 28.34
C LEU A 262 26.21 -21.89 27.95
N ALA A 263 26.03 -23.20 28.02
CA ALA A 263 24.72 -23.82 27.90
C ALA A 263 24.60 -25.04 28.82
N TRP A 264 23.39 -25.33 29.29
CA TRP A 264 23.14 -26.51 30.12
C TRP A 264 21.80 -27.17 29.83
N ASP A 265 21.78 -28.50 29.96
CA ASP A 265 20.55 -29.30 29.88
C ASP A 265 19.87 -29.25 31.26
N ASP A 266 18.95 -28.31 31.45
CA ASP A 266 18.30 -27.97 32.73
C ASP A 266 17.28 -29.01 33.20
N ALA A 267 17.09 -29.15 34.52
CA ALA A 267 16.14 -30.10 35.06
C ALA A 267 14.70 -29.78 34.57
N PRO A 268 13.83 -30.78 34.35
CA PRO A 268 12.49 -30.53 33.84
C PRO A 268 11.71 -29.56 34.75
N GLY A 269 11.22 -28.48 34.17
CA GLY A 269 10.46 -27.44 34.88
C GLY A 269 9.04 -27.86 35.23
N THR A 270 8.30 -26.96 35.87
CA THR A 270 6.87 -27.15 36.16
C THR A 270 6.03 -26.61 35.00
N ALA A 271 5.03 -27.37 34.54
CA ALA A 271 4.14 -26.97 33.45
C ALA A 271 3.43 -25.63 33.77
N LEU A 272 3.42 -24.72 32.79
CA LEU A 272 2.78 -23.41 32.85
C LEU A 272 3.23 -22.53 34.03
N ALA A 273 4.43 -22.76 34.55
CA ALA A 273 5.04 -21.90 35.56
C ALA A 273 5.51 -20.59 34.93
N THR A 274 5.44 -19.49 35.71
CA THR A 274 5.92 -18.17 35.27
C THR A 274 7.43 -18.09 35.11
N GLN A 275 8.17 -19.05 35.69
CA GLN A 275 9.59 -19.28 35.47
C GLN A 275 9.78 -20.79 35.38
N VAL A 276 10.23 -21.28 34.23
CA VAL A 276 10.41 -22.72 33.99
C VAL A 276 11.84 -23.17 34.29
N LEU A 277 12.82 -22.25 34.24
CA LEU A 277 14.21 -22.52 34.63
C LEU A 277 14.25 -23.07 36.07
N VAL A 278 14.96 -24.19 36.27
CA VAL A 278 15.06 -24.88 37.56
C VAL A 278 16.43 -24.64 38.18
N ASN A 279 17.49 -24.96 37.42
CA ASN A 279 18.84 -24.63 37.79
C ASN A 279 19.29 -23.39 37.01
N ASP A 280 19.60 -22.34 37.77
CA ASP A 280 20.06 -21.02 37.34
C ASP A 280 21.58 -20.97 37.48
N LEU A 281 22.27 -20.91 36.33
CA LEU A 281 23.71 -20.77 36.24
C LEU A 281 24.03 -19.41 35.64
N ASP A 282 24.95 -18.67 36.24
CA ASP A 282 25.38 -17.37 35.72
C ASP A 282 26.80 -17.47 35.14
N LEU A 283 26.97 -17.00 33.91
CA LEU A 283 28.22 -16.73 33.23
C LEU A 283 28.67 -15.30 33.56
N VAL A 284 29.79 -15.20 34.26
CA VAL A 284 30.43 -13.92 34.58
C VAL A 284 31.83 -13.94 34.01
N VAL A 285 32.15 -12.95 33.18
CA VAL A 285 33.47 -12.86 32.55
C VAL A 285 34.14 -11.58 33.02
N HIS A 286 35.33 -11.69 33.60
CA HIS A 286 36.09 -10.57 34.14
C HIS A 286 37.23 -10.22 33.21
N SER A 287 37.32 -8.95 32.82
CA SER A 287 38.44 -8.41 32.05
C SER A 287 39.75 -8.47 32.84
N PRO A 288 40.92 -8.32 32.19
CA PRO A 288 42.16 -8.14 32.90
C PRO A 288 42.11 -6.90 33.80
N SER A 289 41.39 -5.85 33.38
CA SER A 289 41.05 -4.66 34.20
C SER A 289 40.20 -4.96 35.45
N GLY A 290 39.62 -6.17 35.57
CA GLY A 290 38.74 -6.58 36.67
C GLY A 290 37.27 -6.16 36.49
N THR A 291 36.92 -5.64 35.30
CA THR A 291 35.55 -5.23 34.95
C THR A 291 34.72 -6.45 34.58
N ARG A 292 33.47 -6.52 35.07
CA ARG A 292 32.52 -7.59 34.73
C ARG A 292 31.89 -7.32 33.37
N ALA A 293 32.03 -8.25 32.45
CA ALA A 293 31.22 -8.39 31.26
C ALA A 293 30.04 -9.33 31.55
N TYR A 294 28.85 -8.91 31.14
CA TYR A 294 27.59 -9.61 31.39
C TYR A 294 27.10 -10.36 30.14
N PRO A 295 26.34 -11.44 30.30
CA PRO A 295 25.75 -12.12 29.16
C PRO A 295 24.66 -11.27 28.52
N TRP A 296 24.29 -11.63 27.28
CA TRP A 296 23.13 -11.04 26.63
C TRP A 296 21.83 -11.32 27.39
N THR A 297 21.02 -10.27 27.53
CA THR A 297 19.65 -10.31 28.05
C THR A 297 18.70 -9.61 27.08
N LEU A 298 17.47 -10.13 26.97
CA LEU A 298 16.43 -9.63 26.08
C LEU A 298 15.33 -8.91 26.86
N GLY A 299 14.49 -8.12 26.18
CA GLY A 299 13.38 -7.38 26.80
C GLY A 299 12.23 -8.22 27.38
N GLY A 300 12.39 -9.55 27.43
CA GLY A 300 11.41 -10.48 28.00
C GLY A 300 10.04 -10.40 27.32
N ILE A 301 9.01 -10.71 28.09
CA ILE A 301 7.59 -10.61 27.69
C ILE A 301 7.13 -9.15 27.57
N ALA A 302 7.77 -8.24 28.31
CA ALA A 302 7.34 -6.85 28.41
C ALA A 302 7.66 -6.04 27.14
N ASP A 303 8.84 -6.29 26.56
CA ASP A 303 9.28 -5.63 25.34
C ASP A 303 10.10 -6.59 24.46
N PRO A 304 9.44 -7.54 23.79
CA PRO A 304 10.14 -8.53 22.97
C PRO A 304 10.80 -7.92 21.71
N GLY A 305 10.54 -6.65 21.38
CA GLY A 305 11.19 -5.95 20.28
C GLY A 305 12.47 -5.20 20.67
N ALA A 306 12.78 -5.09 21.97
CA ALA A 306 13.98 -4.40 22.44
C ALA A 306 15.26 -5.10 21.96
N ALA A 307 16.27 -4.31 21.63
CA ALA A 307 17.61 -4.82 21.34
C ALA A 307 18.18 -5.55 22.56
N ALA A 308 19.00 -6.57 22.32
CA ALA A 308 19.70 -7.28 23.38
C ALA A 308 20.69 -6.34 24.09
N VAL A 309 20.88 -6.55 25.39
CA VAL A 309 21.80 -5.76 26.22
C VAL A 309 22.67 -6.66 27.10
N GLN A 310 23.88 -6.20 27.43
CA GLN A 310 24.85 -6.90 28.29
C GLN A 310 25.10 -6.10 29.58
N VAL A 311 24.07 -5.91 30.39
CA VAL A 311 24.14 -5.07 31.60
C VAL A 311 23.87 -5.83 32.90
N GLN A 312 23.43 -7.09 32.82
CA GLN A 312 23.05 -7.91 33.97
C GLN A 312 23.15 -9.41 33.65
N GLU A 313 23.12 -10.24 34.70
CA GLU A 313 23.07 -11.72 34.63
C GLU A 313 21.72 -12.20 34.02
N ASN A 314 21.69 -13.36 33.33
CA ASN A 314 20.49 -13.88 32.66
C ASN A 314 19.86 -15.03 33.47
N HIS A 315 18.85 -14.69 34.28
CA HIS A 315 18.15 -15.66 35.12
C HIS A 315 16.94 -16.34 34.44
N VAL A 316 16.86 -16.33 33.11
CA VAL A 316 15.70 -16.80 32.34
C VAL A 316 16.07 -17.96 31.42
N ASP A 317 17.13 -17.80 30.63
CA ASP A 317 17.55 -18.78 29.62
C ASP A 317 18.50 -19.84 30.17
N ASN A 318 18.50 -21.04 29.57
CA ASN A 318 19.50 -22.08 29.85
C ASN A 318 20.69 -22.06 28.89
N ILE A 319 20.94 -20.89 28.30
CA ILE A 319 22.06 -20.58 27.43
C ILE A 319 22.40 -19.10 27.60
N GLU A 320 23.67 -18.82 27.87
CA GLU A 320 24.18 -17.48 28.06
C GLU A 320 25.40 -17.26 27.18
N GLN A 321 25.55 -16.05 26.64
CA GLN A 321 26.74 -15.67 25.89
C GLN A 321 27.19 -14.28 26.31
N VAL A 322 28.47 -14.17 26.66
CA VAL A 322 29.17 -12.89 26.79
C VAL A 322 29.88 -12.63 25.47
N PHE A 323 29.70 -11.44 24.92
CA PHE A 323 30.38 -10.94 23.74
C PHE A 323 31.00 -9.57 24.03
N VAL A 324 32.30 -9.42 23.80
CA VAL A 324 33.02 -8.17 23.93
C VAL A 324 33.70 -7.88 22.61
N ALA A 325 33.25 -6.83 21.92
CA ALA A 325 33.97 -6.29 20.77
C ALA A 325 35.25 -5.58 21.23
N ASP A 326 36.31 -5.68 20.43
CA ASP A 326 37.62 -5.08 20.71
C ASP A 326 38.08 -5.29 22.17
N PRO A 327 38.13 -6.56 22.64
CA PRO A 327 38.42 -6.87 24.03
C PRO A 327 39.80 -6.38 24.45
N GLU A 328 39.89 -5.94 25.69
CA GLU A 328 41.16 -5.61 26.34
C GLU A 328 42.15 -6.80 26.23
N PRO A 329 43.37 -6.58 25.70
CA PRO A 329 44.39 -7.62 25.64
C PRO A 329 44.82 -8.07 27.04
N GLY A 330 44.91 -9.38 27.25
CA GLY A 330 45.31 -9.97 28.52
C GLY A 330 44.51 -11.22 28.88
N ALA A 331 44.65 -11.65 30.14
CA ALA A 331 43.94 -12.80 30.66
C ALA A 331 42.55 -12.39 31.17
N TRP A 332 41.52 -12.91 30.52
CA TRP A 332 40.13 -12.81 30.94
C TRP A 332 39.76 -14.01 31.79
N VAL A 333 39.13 -13.79 32.95
CA VAL A 333 38.68 -14.87 33.84
C VAL A 333 37.23 -15.18 33.54
N VAL A 334 36.94 -16.42 33.16
CA VAL A 334 35.60 -16.92 32.92
C VAL A 334 35.13 -17.65 34.18
N GLU A 335 34.00 -17.23 34.73
CA GLU A 335 33.41 -17.79 35.93
C GLU A 335 31.99 -18.30 35.63
N VAL A 336 31.76 -19.59 35.87
CA VAL A 336 30.42 -20.21 35.81
C VAL A 336 29.93 -20.47 37.22
N ARG A 337 28.90 -19.75 37.67
CA ARG A 337 28.35 -19.83 39.02
C ARG A 337 27.10 -20.69 39.08
N GLY A 338 27.02 -21.58 40.06
CA GLY A 338 25.79 -22.29 40.40
C GLY A 338 24.85 -21.45 41.26
N THR A 339 24.29 -20.38 40.73
CA THR A 339 23.52 -19.38 41.51
C THR A 339 22.34 -20.00 42.25
N THR A 340 21.48 -20.73 41.55
CA THR A 340 20.40 -21.53 42.17
C THR A 340 20.34 -22.90 41.52
N VAL A 341 20.83 -23.94 42.19
CA VAL A 341 20.92 -25.32 41.69
C VAL A 341 20.18 -26.29 42.63
N PRO A 342 18.84 -26.24 42.71
CA PRO A 342 18.05 -27.14 43.56
C PRO A 342 18.12 -28.61 43.12
N VAL A 343 18.51 -28.89 41.87
CA VAL A 343 18.72 -30.23 41.33
C VAL A 343 20.17 -30.34 40.84
N GLY A 344 21.10 -30.44 41.79
CA GLY A 344 22.55 -30.44 41.55
C GLY A 344 23.26 -31.81 41.67
N PRO A 345 24.54 -31.88 41.28
CA PRO A 345 25.25 -30.84 40.51
C PRO A 345 24.64 -30.66 39.12
N GLN A 346 24.69 -29.45 38.56
CA GLN A 346 24.22 -29.17 37.21
C GLN A 346 25.39 -29.26 36.24
N PRO A 347 25.36 -30.22 35.28
CA PRO A 347 26.34 -30.24 34.21
C PRO A 347 26.12 -29.11 33.21
N PHE A 348 27.20 -28.58 32.65
CA PHE A 348 27.17 -27.53 31.65
C PHE A 348 28.23 -27.74 30.57
N SER A 349 28.06 -27.06 29.44
CA SER A 349 29.02 -26.96 28.35
C SER A 349 29.43 -25.50 28.17
N LEU A 350 30.73 -25.23 28.08
CA LEU A 350 31.32 -23.91 27.94
C LEU A 350 32.26 -23.89 26.74
N THR A 351 32.18 -22.84 25.92
CA THR A 351 33.09 -22.64 24.79
C THR A 351 33.47 -21.17 24.66
N ALA A 352 34.66 -20.89 24.13
CA ALA A 352 35.14 -19.53 23.96
C ALA A 352 36.01 -19.32 22.71
N SER A 353 36.05 -18.08 22.24
CA SER A 353 37.00 -17.56 21.25
C SER A 353 37.48 -16.19 21.73
N PRO A 354 38.79 -15.92 21.91
CA PRO A 354 39.95 -16.80 21.70
C PRO A 354 40.00 -18.04 22.62
N THR A 355 41.06 -18.85 22.49
CA THR A 355 41.20 -20.17 23.14
C THR A 355 40.89 -20.18 24.64
N LEU A 356 40.03 -21.10 25.06
CA LEU A 356 39.71 -21.40 26.46
C LEU A 356 40.84 -22.20 27.12
N ILE A 357 41.28 -21.77 28.31
CA ILE A 357 42.36 -22.36 29.10
C ILE A 357 41.83 -22.67 30.50
N ASN A 358 42.05 -23.89 30.99
CA ASN A 358 41.53 -24.30 32.31
C ASN A 358 42.51 -24.01 33.48
N CYS A 359 43.84 -23.99 33.27
CA CYS A 359 44.95 -23.47 34.11
C CYS A 359 46.31 -24.00 33.57
N VAL A 360 47.47 -23.37 33.86
CA VAL A 360 48.83 -23.86 33.51
C VAL A 360 49.82 -23.71 34.67
N ASP A 361 50.78 -24.63 34.78
CA ASP A 361 51.89 -24.57 35.76
C ASP A 361 52.97 -23.55 35.36
N ALA A 362 52.95 -23.03 34.13
CA ALA A 362 53.96 -22.08 33.62
C ALA A 362 53.77 -20.63 34.07
N GLY A 363 52.74 -20.36 34.89
CA GLY A 363 52.34 -19.03 35.31
C GLY A 363 51.81 -18.13 34.19
N ILE A 364 50.72 -17.43 34.43
CA ILE A 364 50.22 -16.35 33.58
C ILE A 364 50.22 -15.08 34.41
N LEU A 365 50.82 -13.99 33.89
CA LEU A 365 50.80 -12.67 34.52
C LEU A 365 49.93 -11.71 33.70
N ALA A 366 49.03 -11.01 34.37
CA ALA A 366 48.23 -9.94 33.80
C ALA A 366 48.36 -8.65 34.63
N ILE A 367 48.38 -7.52 33.92
CA ILE A 367 48.14 -6.17 34.46
C ILE A 367 46.76 -5.77 33.96
N ASN A 368 46.04 -5.02 34.79
CA ASN A 368 44.71 -4.54 34.50
C ASN A 368 44.79 -3.37 33.50
N GLY A 369 44.25 -3.49 32.31
CA GLY A 369 44.35 -2.46 31.27
C GLY A 369 45.71 -2.42 30.55
N THR A 370 45.69 -1.82 29.35
CA THR A 370 46.91 -1.52 28.58
C THR A 370 47.40 -0.09 28.79
N GLN A 371 46.57 0.75 29.42
CA GLN A 371 46.86 2.13 29.76
C GLN A 371 46.38 2.46 31.19
N HIS A 372 47.05 3.40 31.85
CA HIS A 372 46.71 3.89 33.19
C HIS A 372 46.81 5.41 33.28
N SER A 373 45.97 6.04 34.12
CA SER A 373 46.14 7.46 34.43
C SER A 373 47.33 7.71 35.38
N CYS A 374 47.80 8.96 35.44
CA CYS A 374 48.81 9.42 36.40
C CYS A 374 48.42 9.24 37.89
N SER A 375 47.18 8.82 38.20
CA SER A 375 46.66 8.62 39.56
C SER A 375 45.76 7.38 39.65
N ASP A 376 46.15 6.30 38.98
CA ASP A 376 45.40 5.05 38.89
C ASP A 376 45.85 3.99 39.93
N THR A 377 45.06 2.93 40.11
CA THR A 377 45.43 1.72 40.83
C THR A 377 45.63 0.56 39.84
N VAL A 378 46.89 0.13 39.72
CA VAL A 378 47.29 -0.99 38.87
C VAL A 378 47.07 -2.30 39.62
N HIS A 379 46.05 -3.05 39.24
CA HIS A 379 45.78 -4.42 39.65
C HIS A 379 46.62 -5.43 38.85
N ILE A 380 47.07 -6.47 39.54
CA ILE A 380 47.95 -7.50 39.01
C ILE A 380 47.34 -8.85 39.34
N THR A 381 47.27 -9.71 38.35
CA THR A 381 46.77 -11.08 38.49
C THR A 381 47.84 -12.06 38.04
N VAL A 382 48.10 -13.09 38.85
CA VAL A 382 48.89 -14.25 38.46
C VAL A 382 48.02 -15.49 38.52
N ILE A 383 47.98 -16.30 37.46
CA ILE A 383 47.34 -17.62 37.47
C ILE A 383 48.43 -18.67 37.32
N ASP A 384 48.64 -19.47 38.35
CA ASP A 384 49.73 -20.43 38.40
C ASP A 384 49.31 -21.65 39.23
N CYS A 385 49.11 -22.78 38.55
CA CYS A 385 48.73 -24.03 39.19
C CYS A 385 49.85 -24.63 40.06
N GLY A 386 51.12 -24.33 39.76
CA GLY A 386 52.27 -24.79 40.54
C GLY A 386 52.39 -24.08 41.88
N LEU A 387 51.85 -22.86 42.01
CA LEU A 387 51.85 -22.08 43.25
C LEU A 387 50.71 -22.42 44.22
N ASN A 388 49.69 -23.16 43.80
CA ASN A 388 48.59 -23.59 44.65
C ASN A 388 49.00 -24.85 45.46
N LEU A 389 49.73 -24.63 46.55
CA LEU A 389 50.43 -25.68 47.31
C LEU A 389 49.58 -26.27 48.44
N ASP A 390 48.65 -25.49 49.01
CA ASP A 390 47.75 -25.93 50.08
C ASP A 390 46.30 -25.57 49.76
N GLY A 391 45.55 -26.50 49.18
CA GLY A 391 44.11 -26.31 48.87
C GLY A 391 43.18 -26.09 50.07
N SER A 392 43.69 -25.90 51.30
CA SER A 392 42.92 -25.48 52.48
C SER A 392 43.20 -24.05 52.95
N MET A 393 44.21 -23.39 52.37
CA MET A 393 44.64 -22.03 52.71
C MET A 393 44.90 -21.23 51.44
N ALA A 394 44.73 -19.91 51.49
CA ALA A 394 45.15 -19.05 50.39
C ALA A 394 46.68 -18.89 50.41
N ASP A 395 47.33 -19.19 49.29
CA ASP A 395 48.77 -19.01 49.10
C ASP A 395 49.13 -17.57 48.66
N THR A 396 50.44 -17.23 48.57
CA THR A 396 50.91 -15.89 48.17
C THR A 396 52.02 -15.93 47.14
N ALA A 397 52.02 -14.95 46.22
CA ALA A 397 53.06 -14.72 45.22
C ALA A 397 53.61 -13.30 45.32
N MET A 398 54.80 -13.05 44.77
CA MET A 398 55.41 -11.71 44.71
C MET A 398 55.65 -11.32 43.25
N VAL A 399 55.29 -10.09 42.89
CA VAL A 399 55.54 -9.52 41.55
C VAL A 399 56.32 -8.20 41.72
N LEU A 400 57.35 -7.99 40.91
CA LEU A 400 58.06 -6.71 40.84
C LEU A 400 57.39 -5.82 39.80
N VAL A 401 56.99 -4.60 40.16
CA VAL A 401 56.41 -3.62 39.23
C VAL A 401 57.34 -2.43 39.09
N THR A 402 57.71 -2.08 37.87
CA THR A 402 58.65 -0.99 37.54
C THR A 402 58.01 0.01 36.60
N SER A 403 58.58 1.21 36.48
CA SER A 403 58.26 2.16 35.41
C SER A 403 59.51 2.79 34.80
N ASP A 404 59.37 3.49 33.68
CA ASP A 404 60.46 4.29 33.09
C ASP A 404 60.95 5.41 34.04
N ASP A 405 60.05 5.94 34.87
CA ASP A 405 60.35 6.97 35.86
C ASP A 405 60.90 6.41 37.18
N GLU A 406 60.60 5.14 37.48
CA GLU A 406 61.05 4.40 38.66
C GLU A 406 61.60 3.00 38.29
N PRO A 407 62.82 2.91 37.73
CA PRO A 407 63.38 1.62 37.28
C PRO A 407 63.70 0.64 38.41
N GLY A 408 63.74 1.12 39.66
CA GLY A 408 63.93 0.28 40.85
C GLY A 408 62.66 -0.50 41.21
N GLY A 409 61.50 0.03 40.85
CA GLY A 409 60.18 -0.55 41.08
C GLY A 409 59.82 -0.82 42.54
N GLU A 410 58.63 -1.40 42.69
CA GLU A 410 58.03 -1.76 43.97
C GLU A 410 57.61 -3.25 43.94
N MET A 411 57.83 -3.93 45.06
CA MET A 411 57.44 -5.34 45.21
C MET A 411 55.99 -5.43 45.70
N VAL A 412 55.11 -6.03 44.89
CA VAL A 412 53.69 -6.22 45.19
C VAL A 412 53.45 -7.65 45.67
N LEU A 413 52.80 -7.78 46.83
CA LEU A 413 52.34 -9.06 47.38
C LEU A 413 50.98 -9.40 46.78
N LEU A 414 50.89 -10.54 46.11
CA LEU A 414 49.64 -11.08 45.58
C LEU A 414 49.16 -12.20 46.51
N THR A 415 47.86 -12.23 46.78
CA THR A 415 47.22 -13.27 47.59
C THR A 415 46.25 -14.05 46.73
N GLU A 416 46.22 -15.37 46.92
CA GLU A 416 45.27 -16.25 46.25
C GLU A 416 43.83 -15.81 46.56
N THR A 417 42.95 -15.81 45.56
CA THR A 417 41.57 -15.30 45.67
C THR A 417 40.70 -16.16 46.59
N GLY A 418 41.09 -17.41 46.81
CA GLY A 418 40.58 -18.33 47.82
C GLY A 418 41.48 -19.57 47.89
N PRO A 419 41.32 -20.46 48.88
CA PRO A 419 42.01 -21.74 48.87
C PRO A 419 41.70 -22.51 47.58
N ASP A 420 42.73 -23.09 46.96
CA ASP A 420 42.63 -23.97 45.79
C ASP A 420 42.16 -23.28 44.48
N THR A 421 42.32 -21.96 44.36
CA THR A 421 41.88 -21.23 43.15
C THR A 421 43.01 -21.02 42.13
N ALA A 422 44.27 -21.22 42.54
CA ALA A 422 45.46 -21.00 41.71
C ALA A 422 45.55 -19.60 41.07
N THR A 423 44.77 -18.64 41.58
CA THR A 423 44.65 -17.28 41.05
C THR A 423 45.01 -16.30 42.14
N PHE A 424 46.06 -15.52 41.94
CA PHE A 424 46.64 -14.59 42.90
C PHE A 424 46.40 -13.15 42.44
N THR A 425 45.96 -12.27 43.32
CA THR A 425 45.70 -10.86 42.98
C THR A 425 46.38 -9.90 43.94
N GLY A 426 46.80 -8.74 43.43
CA GLY A 426 47.44 -7.65 44.17
C GLY A 426 47.24 -6.33 43.45
N SER A 427 47.68 -5.21 44.05
CA SER A 427 47.60 -3.90 43.39
C SER A 427 48.64 -2.92 43.89
N ILE A 428 48.92 -1.89 43.09
CA ILE A 428 49.80 -0.76 43.40
C ILE A 428 49.22 0.53 42.82
N GLY A 429 49.27 1.63 43.58
CA GLY A 429 48.87 2.94 43.07
C GLY A 429 49.94 3.55 42.16
N THR A 430 49.56 4.48 41.30
CA THR A 430 50.47 5.31 40.48
C THR A 430 50.39 6.78 40.88
N SER A 431 51.48 7.53 40.71
CA SER A 431 51.54 8.97 40.98
C SER A 431 52.60 9.67 40.13
N ASP A 432 52.42 10.96 39.87
CA ASP A 432 53.44 11.88 39.35
C ASP A 432 54.63 12.15 40.31
N SER A 433 54.66 11.50 41.48
CA SER A 433 55.69 11.66 42.49
C SER A 433 56.14 10.33 43.10
N ASP A 434 57.46 10.14 43.22
CA ASP A 434 58.08 9.00 43.87
C ASP A 434 57.85 9.03 45.39
N THR A 435 56.97 8.15 45.88
CA THR A 435 56.69 7.95 47.30
C THR A 435 56.57 6.45 47.61
N PRO A 436 57.09 5.96 48.76
CA PRO A 436 57.09 4.53 49.06
C PRO A 436 55.70 3.89 49.02
N GLY A 437 55.55 2.80 48.26
CA GLY A 437 54.30 2.05 48.11
C GLY A 437 53.36 2.55 47.00
N VAL A 438 53.82 3.47 46.16
CA VAL A 438 53.14 3.99 44.95
C VAL A 438 54.18 4.11 43.85
N LEU A 439 53.87 3.62 42.65
CA LEU A 439 54.78 3.65 41.51
C LEU A 439 54.81 5.06 40.86
N ALA A 440 55.99 5.66 40.75
CA ALA A 440 56.13 6.95 40.08
C ALA A 440 55.95 6.81 38.56
N VAL A 441 55.13 7.66 37.94
CA VAL A 441 54.83 7.66 36.51
C VAL A 441 54.60 9.06 35.95
N SER A 442 54.80 9.24 34.65
CA SER A 442 54.45 10.44 33.90
C SER A 442 53.81 10.06 32.57
N ASP A 443 53.15 11.03 31.92
CA ASP A 443 52.48 10.82 30.63
C ASP A 443 53.43 10.20 29.59
N GLY A 444 53.01 9.07 29.01
CA GLY A 444 53.78 8.26 28.06
C GLY A 444 54.75 7.24 28.66
N SER A 445 54.88 7.15 29.99
CA SER A 445 55.76 6.16 30.64
C SER A 445 55.22 4.74 30.58
N THR A 446 56.10 3.74 30.51
CA THR A 446 55.73 2.31 30.53
C THR A 446 55.81 1.75 31.94
N ILE A 447 54.74 1.11 32.41
CA ILE A 447 54.71 0.27 33.61
C ILE A 447 55.02 -1.17 33.19
N THR A 448 55.89 -1.88 33.91
CA THR A 448 56.22 -3.28 33.65
C THR A 448 56.12 -4.11 34.93
N ALA A 449 55.23 -5.10 34.95
CA ALA A 449 55.15 -6.12 35.98
C ALA A 449 55.95 -7.36 35.58
N ILE A 450 56.68 -7.94 36.54
CA ILE A 450 57.59 -9.05 36.34
C ILE A 450 57.30 -10.11 37.41
N TYR A 451 56.81 -11.26 36.98
CA TYR A 451 56.59 -12.45 37.79
C TYR A 451 57.69 -13.47 37.50
N ASP A 452 58.56 -13.72 38.47
CA ASP A 452 59.55 -14.80 38.39
C ASP A 452 58.91 -16.11 38.89
N ASP A 453 58.41 -16.91 37.96
CA ASP A 453 57.92 -18.27 38.22
C ASP A 453 59.11 -19.19 38.54
N ALA A 454 59.05 -19.84 39.69
CA ALA A 454 60.10 -20.73 40.18
C ALA A 454 60.09 -22.11 39.50
N ASP A 455 58.95 -22.54 38.95
CA ASP A 455 58.78 -23.84 38.28
C ASP A 455 57.66 -23.79 37.22
N ASP A 456 58.06 -23.66 35.96
CA ASP A 456 57.17 -23.52 34.80
C ASP A 456 56.43 -24.80 34.36
N GLY A 457 56.32 -25.78 35.26
CA GLY A 457 55.84 -27.13 34.97
C GLY A 457 56.87 -28.05 34.31
N THR A 458 58.09 -27.56 34.02
CA THR A 458 59.20 -28.38 33.51
C THR A 458 60.32 -28.64 34.52
N GLY A 459 60.19 -28.10 35.74
CA GLY A 459 61.24 -28.11 36.76
C GLY A 459 62.27 -26.98 36.59
N SER A 460 61.94 -25.94 35.82
CA SER A 460 62.80 -24.79 35.52
C SER A 460 62.09 -23.48 35.84
N SER A 461 62.82 -22.45 36.27
CA SER A 461 62.24 -21.13 36.49
C SER A 461 62.06 -20.36 35.18
N ALA A 462 60.96 -19.61 35.05
CA ALA A 462 60.68 -18.73 33.93
C ALA A 462 60.23 -17.34 34.43
N ALA A 463 60.62 -16.26 33.75
CA ALA A 463 60.11 -14.92 34.06
C ALA A 463 59.00 -14.56 33.07
N VAL A 464 57.82 -14.23 33.59
CA VAL A 464 56.69 -13.74 32.81
C VAL A 464 56.59 -12.22 33.04
N MET A 465 56.50 -11.46 31.96
CA MET A 465 56.46 -10.00 32.00
C MET A 465 55.23 -9.50 31.29
N GLN A 466 54.61 -8.45 31.85
CA GLN A 466 53.51 -7.73 31.22
C GLN A 466 53.75 -6.24 31.39
N SER A 467 53.27 -5.43 30.44
CA SER A 467 53.45 -3.98 30.46
C SER A 467 52.19 -3.21 30.07
N SER A 468 52.05 -2.01 30.61
CA SER A 468 51.01 -1.02 30.28
C SER A 468 51.65 0.37 30.13
N VAL A 469 50.95 1.32 29.51
CA VAL A 469 51.43 2.70 29.27
C VAL A 469 50.68 3.68 30.15
N VAL A 470 51.23 4.85 30.43
CA VAL A 470 50.59 5.89 31.22
C VAL A 470 50.06 7.00 30.30
N ASP A 471 48.81 7.41 30.50
CA ASP A 471 48.14 8.47 29.74
C ASP A 471 47.47 9.47 30.69
N CYS A 472 47.86 10.74 30.58
CA CYS A 472 47.37 11.81 31.43
C CYS A 472 46.73 12.95 30.63
N GLY A 473 46.54 12.78 29.30
CA GLY A 473 45.97 13.75 28.37
C GLY A 473 44.44 13.79 28.41
N LEU A 474 43.82 14.88 27.94
CA LEU A 474 42.39 14.88 27.61
C LEU A 474 42.29 14.80 26.06
N PRO A 475 41.32 14.06 25.49
CA PRO A 475 41.15 14.02 24.04
C PRO A 475 40.89 15.41 23.45
N ALA A 476 41.60 15.81 22.41
CA ALA A 476 41.36 17.07 21.71
C ALA A 476 40.36 16.90 20.56
N ILE A 477 39.15 17.47 20.71
CA ILE A 477 38.09 17.43 19.69
C ILE A 477 38.34 18.48 18.60
N THR A 478 38.29 18.07 17.32
CA THR A 478 38.44 18.95 16.15
C THR A 478 37.48 18.56 15.00
N ASN A 479 37.39 19.39 13.94
CA ASN A 479 36.65 19.08 12.71
C ASN A 479 35.16 18.70 12.86
N VAL A 480 34.44 19.33 13.78
CA VAL A 480 32.99 19.09 13.94
C VAL A 480 32.21 19.55 12.70
N VAL A 481 31.53 18.62 12.03
CA VAL A 481 30.72 18.83 10.82
C VAL A 481 29.36 18.17 10.96
N ILE A 482 28.31 18.83 10.46
CA ILE A 482 26.95 18.25 10.36
C ILE A 482 26.67 17.91 8.90
N ARG A 483 26.18 16.71 8.62
CA ARG A 483 25.74 16.27 7.29
C ARG A 483 24.49 15.38 7.37
N ASP A 484 23.99 14.99 6.20
CA ASP A 484 22.87 14.05 6.04
C ASP A 484 21.63 14.40 6.87
N ILE A 485 21.33 15.70 6.96
CA ILE A 485 20.16 16.19 7.70
C ILE A 485 18.89 15.80 6.94
N THR A 486 18.08 14.94 7.54
CA THR A 486 16.77 14.51 7.04
C THR A 486 15.65 15.15 7.87
N ARG A 487 14.42 14.60 7.79
CA ARG A 487 13.27 15.03 8.59
C ARG A 487 13.39 14.58 10.05
N HIS A 488 14.03 13.44 10.27
CA HIS A 488 14.10 12.77 11.57
C HIS A 488 15.52 12.43 12.02
N GLU A 489 16.52 12.76 11.21
CA GLU A 489 17.90 12.35 11.46
C GLU A 489 18.91 13.44 11.08
N ALA A 490 20.08 13.41 11.71
CA ALA A 490 21.24 14.19 11.31
C ALA A 490 22.52 13.48 11.72
N ARG A 491 23.58 13.58 10.92
CA ARG A 491 24.87 12.96 11.21
C ARG A 491 25.89 14.01 11.64
N ILE A 492 26.54 13.77 12.77
CA ILE A 492 27.61 14.59 13.34
C ILE A 492 28.92 13.85 13.18
N ASP A 493 29.87 14.43 12.44
CA ASP A 493 31.24 13.91 12.36
C ASP A 493 32.21 14.84 13.07
N PHE A 494 33.26 14.28 13.67
CA PHE A 494 34.37 15.03 14.27
C PHE A 494 35.58 14.12 14.47
N ASP A 495 36.74 14.71 14.76
CA ASP A 495 37.98 13.99 14.98
C ASP A 495 38.50 14.22 16.40
N THR A 496 39.26 13.25 16.93
CA THR A 496 40.05 13.36 18.16
C THR A 496 41.52 13.03 17.88
N ASP A 497 42.45 13.61 18.63
CA ASP A 497 43.89 13.35 18.49
C ASP A 497 44.34 12.01 19.06
N GLU A 498 43.49 11.38 19.87
CA GLU A 498 43.61 10.03 20.38
C GLU A 498 42.29 9.26 20.31
N ALA A 499 42.36 7.94 20.50
CA ALA A 499 41.17 7.09 20.45
C ALA A 499 40.29 7.33 21.69
N SER A 500 39.04 7.74 21.47
CA SER A 500 38.11 8.09 22.55
C SER A 500 36.71 7.59 22.24
N SER A 501 35.95 7.22 23.26
CA SER A 501 34.49 7.15 23.15
C SER A 501 33.90 8.56 22.99
N ALA A 502 32.68 8.66 22.50
CA ALA A 502 32.07 9.92 22.11
C ALA A 502 30.60 10.04 22.52
N THR A 503 30.22 11.19 23.09
CA THR A 503 28.82 11.51 23.42
C THR A 503 28.42 12.82 22.73
N ILE A 504 27.28 12.82 22.03
CA ILE A 504 26.61 14.04 21.58
C ILE A 504 25.49 14.36 22.57
N TYR A 505 25.56 15.51 23.23
CA TYR A 505 24.44 16.05 24.01
C TYR A 505 23.65 17.00 23.11
N TYR A 506 22.36 16.78 22.92
CA TYR A 506 21.54 17.56 22.01
C TYR A 506 20.14 17.90 22.57
N GLY A 507 19.50 18.91 22.00
CA GLY A 507 18.17 19.37 22.40
C GLY A 507 17.67 20.54 21.53
N THR A 508 16.47 21.03 21.78
CA THR A 508 15.87 22.16 21.03
C THR A 508 16.32 23.53 21.53
N SER A 509 17.20 23.57 22.55
CA SER A 509 17.90 24.78 22.98
C SER A 509 19.26 24.45 23.59
N CYS A 510 20.26 25.32 23.40
CA CYS A 510 21.60 25.15 23.97
C CYS A 510 21.62 25.11 25.52
N GLY A 511 20.60 25.65 26.19
CA GLY A 511 20.49 25.61 27.65
C GLY A 511 19.86 24.33 28.21
N ASP A 512 19.39 23.42 27.35
CA ASP A 512 18.60 22.25 27.73
C ASP A 512 18.94 21.04 26.83
N LEU A 513 20.22 20.64 26.83
CA LEU A 513 20.72 19.48 26.08
C LEU A 513 20.44 18.18 26.86
N VAL A 514 19.19 17.77 26.88
CA VAL A 514 18.71 16.62 27.68
C VAL A 514 18.80 15.27 26.97
N LEU A 515 18.97 15.28 25.64
CA LEU A 515 19.09 14.07 24.83
C LEU A 515 20.57 13.75 24.63
N THR A 516 20.90 12.47 24.55
CA THR A 516 22.27 12.00 24.35
C THR A 516 22.33 10.87 23.36
N GLU A 517 23.31 10.93 22.46
CA GLU A 517 23.70 9.81 21.60
C GLU A 517 25.14 9.45 21.92
N PHE A 518 25.45 8.17 22.10
CA PHE A 518 26.73 7.69 22.61
C PHE A 518 27.32 6.62 21.70
N VAL A 519 28.61 6.76 21.38
CA VAL A 519 29.41 5.72 20.73
C VAL A 519 30.48 5.28 21.71
N ALA A 520 30.38 4.00 22.10
CA ALA A 520 31.30 3.38 23.04
C ALA A 520 32.67 3.09 22.41
N ASP A 521 32.67 2.69 21.13
CA ASP A 521 33.87 2.22 20.43
C ASP A 521 34.89 3.36 20.27
N PRO A 522 36.08 3.24 20.88
CA PRO A 522 37.07 4.30 20.80
C PRO A 522 37.60 4.48 19.38
N ALA A 523 37.50 5.69 18.85
CA ALA A 523 38.01 6.05 17.54
C ALA A 523 38.70 7.42 17.56
N THR A 524 39.47 7.71 16.51
CA THR A 524 40.02 9.05 16.25
C THR A 524 39.18 9.85 15.25
N VAL A 525 38.23 9.19 14.60
CA VAL A 525 37.29 9.77 13.65
C VAL A 525 35.90 9.25 14.03
N HIS A 526 35.01 10.17 14.37
CA HIS A 526 33.70 9.90 14.90
C HIS A 526 32.64 10.24 13.87
N SER A 527 31.58 9.43 13.80
CA SER A 527 30.41 9.68 12.97
C SER A 527 29.16 9.17 13.65
N ILE A 528 28.40 10.08 14.27
CA ILE A 528 27.25 9.77 15.12
C ILE A 528 25.97 10.18 14.41
N LEU A 529 25.03 9.24 14.26
CA LEU A 529 23.70 9.50 13.68
C LEU A 529 22.70 9.80 14.80
N LEU A 530 22.20 11.02 14.84
CA LEU A 530 21.06 11.38 15.68
C LEU A 530 19.79 10.93 14.97
N THR A 531 18.89 10.25 15.68
CA THR A 531 17.60 9.76 15.15
C THR A 531 16.43 10.22 16.00
N GLY A 532 15.20 10.00 15.54
CA GLY A 532 13.98 10.35 16.28
C GLY A 532 13.77 11.86 16.46
N LEU A 533 14.36 12.67 15.59
CA LEU A 533 14.24 14.13 15.64
C LEU A 533 12.86 14.59 15.18
N ASP A 534 12.37 15.69 15.75
CA ASP A 534 11.14 16.34 15.30
C ASP A 534 11.37 17.03 13.94
N VAL A 535 10.38 16.98 13.06
CA VAL A 535 10.44 17.62 11.74
C VAL A 535 10.46 19.14 11.84
N ALA A 536 11.10 19.81 10.88
CA ALA A 536 11.16 21.28 10.80
C ALA A 536 11.61 21.98 12.10
N THR A 537 12.51 21.35 12.86
CA THR A 537 12.89 21.75 14.22
C THR A 537 14.37 22.10 14.30
N ASP A 538 14.68 23.20 14.99
CA ASP A 538 16.06 23.60 15.29
C ASP A 538 16.61 22.78 16.47
N TYR A 539 17.72 22.10 16.24
CA TYR A 539 18.48 21.38 17.25
C TYR A 539 19.81 22.07 17.55
N PHE A 540 20.22 21.95 18.80
CA PHE A 540 21.50 22.41 19.33
C PHE A 540 22.24 21.20 19.91
N PHE A 541 23.57 21.18 19.82
CA PHE A 541 24.37 20.11 20.41
C PHE A 541 25.77 20.54 20.86
N MET A 542 26.36 19.73 21.73
CA MET A 542 27.77 19.76 22.10
C MET A 542 28.35 18.34 22.07
N VAL A 543 29.66 18.24 21.91
CA VAL A 543 30.40 16.98 21.84
C VAL A 543 31.17 16.77 23.13
N ALA A 544 31.18 15.55 23.64
CA ALA A 544 32.12 15.10 24.66
C ALA A 544 32.90 13.90 24.14
N ALA A 545 34.18 13.82 24.47
CA ALA A 545 35.05 12.70 24.13
C ALA A 545 35.77 12.22 25.39
N THR A 546 35.80 10.90 25.61
CA THR A 546 36.46 10.28 26.77
C THR A 546 37.42 9.20 26.30
N ASP A 547 38.69 9.31 26.67
CA ASP A 547 39.71 8.30 26.33
C ASP A 547 39.52 6.96 27.10
N ALA A 548 40.44 6.02 26.89
CA ALA A 548 40.41 4.71 27.52
C ALA A 548 40.67 4.72 29.03
N VAL A 549 41.29 5.77 29.58
CA VAL A 549 41.61 5.90 31.01
C VAL A 549 40.65 6.83 31.76
N GLY A 550 39.64 7.37 31.08
CA GLY A 550 38.54 8.14 31.64
C GLY A 550 38.74 9.66 31.64
N ASN A 551 39.71 10.20 30.91
CA ASN A 551 39.87 11.64 30.74
C ASN A 551 38.83 12.16 29.73
N THR A 552 37.93 13.05 30.17
CA THR A 552 36.85 13.59 29.33
C THR A 552 37.11 15.06 28.94
N SER A 553 36.97 15.36 27.65
CA SER A 553 36.90 16.73 27.12
C SER A 553 35.50 17.06 26.60
N TYR A 554 35.19 18.35 26.51
CA TYR A 554 33.92 18.87 26.02
C TYR A 554 34.17 19.97 24.98
N TYR A 555 33.40 19.96 23.90
CA TYR A 555 33.45 20.95 22.82
C TYR A 555 32.05 21.46 22.47
N ASP A 556 31.81 22.75 22.73
CA ASP A 556 30.53 23.43 22.63
C ASP A 556 30.58 24.71 21.76
N ASP A 557 31.51 24.74 20.80
CA ASP A 557 31.81 25.90 19.94
C ASP A 557 32.16 27.19 20.72
N GLY A 558 32.75 27.06 21.92
CA GLY A 558 33.10 28.20 22.76
C GLY A 558 31.91 28.77 23.54
N GLY A 559 30.98 27.91 23.93
CA GLY A 559 29.84 28.22 24.82
C GLY A 559 28.53 28.59 24.11
N VAL A 560 28.41 28.36 22.79
CA VAL A 560 27.19 28.72 22.02
C VAL A 560 26.44 27.51 21.46
N CYS A 561 26.99 26.30 21.59
CA CYS A 561 26.52 25.06 20.97
C CYS A 561 26.52 25.09 19.43
N HIS A 562 26.71 23.93 18.82
CA HIS A 562 26.47 23.75 17.38
C HIS A 562 24.97 23.68 17.11
N THR A 563 24.52 23.97 15.88
CA THR A 563 23.08 23.92 15.53
C THR A 563 22.82 23.44 14.10
N PHE A 564 21.67 22.78 13.91
CA PHE A 564 21.13 22.39 12.61
C PHE A 564 19.59 22.36 12.65
N THR A 565 18.93 22.34 11.48
CA THR A 565 17.46 22.32 11.36
C THR A 565 17.02 21.13 10.52
N THR A 566 16.14 20.28 11.05
CA THR A 566 15.57 19.14 10.31
C THR A 566 14.65 19.59 9.17
N ALA A 567 14.50 18.75 8.15
CA ALA A 567 13.66 19.06 6.99
C ALA A 567 12.14 19.00 7.33
N PRO A 568 11.29 19.79 6.65
CA PRO A 568 9.82 19.70 6.79
C PRO A 568 9.22 18.54 5.97
N ILE A 569 7.99 18.13 6.29
CA ILE A 569 7.20 17.17 5.50
C ILE A 569 6.60 17.89 4.28
N PRO A 570 6.74 17.35 3.05
CA PRO A 570 6.10 17.93 1.87
C PRO A 570 4.57 17.72 1.87
N ALA A 571 3.84 18.60 1.19
CA ALA A 571 2.45 18.34 0.85
C ALA A 571 2.36 17.22 -0.21
N PHE A 572 1.73 16.10 0.15
CA PHE A 572 1.58 14.95 -0.76
C PHE A 572 0.51 15.17 -1.84
N LEU A 573 -0.37 16.16 -1.66
CA LEU A 573 -1.42 16.55 -2.62
C LEU A 573 -2.25 15.33 -3.06
N THR A 574 -2.54 14.47 -2.09
CA THR A 574 -3.31 13.24 -2.22
C THR A 574 -4.22 13.08 -1.02
N GLU A 575 -5.47 12.73 -1.27
CA GLU A 575 -6.51 12.49 -0.28
C GLU A 575 -7.13 11.12 -0.48
N GLN A 576 -7.31 10.39 0.63
CA GLN A 576 -8.04 9.13 0.63
C GLN A 576 -9.39 9.34 1.35
N PHE A 577 -10.47 9.16 0.61
CA PHE A 577 -11.83 9.22 1.14
C PHE A 577 -12.26 7.81 1.53
N LEU A 578 -12.55 7.60 2.82
CA LEU A 578 -13.08 6.33 3.32
C LEU A 578 -14.63 6.33 3.41
N SER A 579 -15.24 7.52 3.42
CA SER A 579 -16.68 7.72 3.33
C SER A 579 -17.03 9.20 3.15
N GLY A 580 -17.77 9.54 2.10
CA GLY A 580 -18.23 10.89 1.79
C GLY A 580 -17.10 11.79 1.27
N SER A 581 -17.24 12.26 0.04
CA SER A 581 -16.35 13.27 -0.55
C SER A 581 -17.01 14.65 -0.56
N ASP A 582 -16.18 15.68 -0.49
CA ASP A 582 -16.56 17.08 -0.61
C ASP A 582 -15.99 17.73 -1.89
N LEU A 583 -15.51 16.93 -2.84
CA LEU A 583 -14.89 17.41 -4.08
C LEU A 583 -15.89 17.68 -5.21
N GLU A 584 -17.15 17.25 -5.08
CA GLU A 584 -18.17 17.50 -6.11
C GLU A 584 -18.36 19.01 -6.37
N GLY A 585 -18.34 19.40 -7.65
CA GLY A 585 -18.42 20.80 -8.04
C GLY A 585 -17.13 21.58 -7.81
N MET A 586 -16.00 20.90 -7.56
CA MET A 586 -14.69 21.52 -7.40
C MET A 586 -13.71 21.10 -8.50
N SER A 587 -12.67 21.91 -8.67
CA SER A 587 -11.49 21.58 -9.46
C SER A 587 -10.21 21.91 -8.72
N LEU A 588 -9.29 20.95 -8.68
CA LEU A 588 -7.93 21.09 -8.17
C LEU A 588 -6.99 21.47 -9.33
N THR A 589 -6.25 22.56 -9.19
CA THR A 589 -5.17 22.94 -10.11
C THR A 589 -3.82 22.82 -9.42
N LEU A 590 -2.92 22.06 -10.04
CA LEU A 590 -1.57 21.76 -9.57
C LEU A 590 -0.56 22.42 -10.51
N THR A 591 0.13 23.45 -10.01
CA THR A 591 1.12 24.20 -10.78
C THR A 591 2.53 23.77 -10.37
N PRO A 592 3.44 23.42 -11.32
CA PRO A 592 4.81 23.07 -10.99
C PRO A 592 5.49 24.15 -10.13
N SER A 593 6.15 23.72 -9.06
CA SER A 593 6.80 24.57 -8.07
C SER A 593 8.25 24.12 -7.87
N SER A 594 9.13 25.07 -7.55
CA SER A 594 10.48 24.78 -7.06
C SER A 594 10.55 24.53 -5.55
N SER A 595 9.40 24.57 -4.85
CA SER A 595 9.30 24.18 -3.44
C SER A 595 9.52 22.67 -3.26
N LEU A 596 9.66 22.25 -2.00
CA LEU A 596 9.80 20.84 -1.63
C LEU A 596 8.64 19.99 -2.17
N ASP A 597 7.41 20.54 -2.17
CA ASP A 597 6.17 19.87 -2.60
C ASP A 597 6.12 19.61 -4.11
N ARG A 598 7.01 20.24 -4.90
CA ARG A 598 7.11 20.15 -6.38
C ARG A 598 5.89 20.66 -7.15
N TYR A 599 4.73 20.76 -6.52
CA TYR A 599 3.52 21.37 -7.03
C TYR A 599 2.92 22.30 -5.97
N HIS A 600 2.35 23.40 -6.43
CA HIS A 600 1.46 24.24 -5.65
C HIS A 600 0.01 23.91 -6.04
N GLY A 601 -0.77 23.40 -5.08
CA GLY A 601 -2.18 23.08 -5.27
C GLY A 601 -3.10 24.23 -4.85
N CYS A 602 -4.16 24.45 -5.61
CA CYS A 602 -5.26 25.36 -5.27
C CYS A 602 -6.58 24.78 -5.81
N THR A 603 -7.71 25.15 -5.23
CA THR A 603 -9.03 24.69 -5.67
C THR A 603 -9.92 25.82 -6.17
N GLY A 604 -10.97 25.47 -6.92
CA GLY A 604 -11.97 26.41 -7.42
C GLY A 604 -13.31 25.76 -7.75
N PRO A 605 -14.43 26.48 -7.73
CA PRO A 605 -15.74 25.93 -8.07
C PRO A 605 -15.90 25.70 -9.57
N ILE A 606 -16.61 24.64 -9.94
CA ILE A 606 -17.03 24.35 -11.31
C ILE A 606 -18.53 24.02 -11.36
N ALA A 607 -19.15 24.29 -12.51
CA ALA A 607 -20.56 23.96 -12.76
C ALA A 607 -20.74 22.87 -13.85
N GLY A 608 -19.64 22.31 -14.33
CA GLY A 608 -19.56 21.35 -15.43
C GLY A 608 -18.10 21.10 -15.83
N PHE A 609 -17.87 20.25 -16.84
CA PHE A 609 -16.51 19.96 -17.31
C PHE A 609 -15.81 21.24 -17.80
N PRO A 610 -14.59 21.56 -17.31
CA PRO A 610 -13.83 22.72 -17.79
C PRO A 610 -13.54 22.67 -19.30
N THR A 611 -13.41 21.47 -19.85
CA THR A 611 -13.30 21.24 -21.28
C THR A 611 -14.44 20.34 -21.76
N ASP A 612 -15.27 20.84 -22.68
CA ASP A 612 -16.36 20.07 -23.32
C ASP A 612 -15.85 18.75 -23.94
N PRO A 613 -16.31 17.57 -23.51
CA PRO A 613 -15.83 16.29 -24.05
C PRO A 613 -16.24 16.03 -25.51
N THR A 614 -17.20 16.79 -26.06
CA THR A 614 -17.71 16.60 -27.43
C THR A 614 -16.60 16.65 -28.47
N GLY A 615 -16.63 15.69 -29.41
CA GLY A 615 -15.62 15.55 -30.46
C GLY A 615 -14.32 14.86 -30.01
N GLY A 616 -14.24 14.41 -28.75
CA GLY A 616 -13.17 13.55 -28.27
C GLY A 616 -13.24 12.13 -28.83
N THR A 617 -12.12 11.42 -28.73
CA THR A 617 -12.02 9.99 -29.07
C THR A 617 -12.45 9.16 -27.88
N VAL A 618 -13.52 8.38 -28.02
CA VAL A 618 -13.95 7.42 -27.00
C VAL A 618 -12.90 6.30 -26.92
N LEU A 619 -12.45 6.01 -25.70
CA LEU A 619 -11.51 4.93 -25.43
C LEU A 619 -12.30 3.65 -25.16
N ALA A 620 -11.92 2.57 -25.84
CA ALA A 620 -12.45 1.23 -25.56
C ALA A 620 -11.76 0.63 -24.34
N VAL A 621 -11.97 1.23 -23.18
CA VAL A 621 -11.54 0.70 -21.88
C VAL A 621 -12.57 -0.33 -21.42
N GLY A 622 -12.12 -1.55 -21.16
CA GLY A 622 -12.93 -2.57 -20.48
C GLY A 622 -12.82 -2.43 -18.97
N ASP A 623 -13.41 -3.37 -18.24
CA ASP A 623 -13.22 -3.51 -16.78
C ASP A 623 -11.75 -3.80 -16.46
N ASP A 624 -11.15 -3.08 -15.51
CA ASP A 624 -9.73 -3.18 -15.11
C ASP A 624 -8.69 -3.10 -16.26
N SER A 625 -9.10 -2.61 -17.45
CA SER A 625 -8.33 -2.73 -18.69
C SER A 625 -7.86 -1.36 -19.21
N PRO A 626 -6.67 -0.88 -18.77
CA PRO A 626 -6.15 0.42 -19.17
C PRO A 626 -5.77 0.46 -20.66
N VAL A 627 -5.90 1.65 -21.26
CA VAL A 627 -5.55 1.90 -22.66
C VAL A 627 -4.40 2.90 -22.76
N ASN A 628 -3.41 2.57 -23.58
CA ASN A 628 -2.29 3.46 -23.86
C ASN A 628 -2.69 4.54 -24.87
N VAL A 629 -2.53 5.81 -24.49
CA VAL A 629 -2.76 6.98 -25.33
C VAL A 629 -1.44 7.64 -25.66
N THR A 630 -1.13 7.76 -26.96
CA THR A 630 0.10 8.43 -27.44
C THR A 630 -0.20 9.84 -27.94
N LEU A 631 0.57 10.81 -27.46
CA LEU A 631 0.43 12.22 -27.84
C LEU A 631 1.02 12.47 -29.24
N SER A 632 0.36 13.31 -30.02
CA SER A 632 0.79 13.68 -31.37
C SER A 632 1.77 14.87 -31.38
N ALA A 633 2.51 15.02 -32.48
CA ALA A 633 3.37 16.18 -32.76
C ALA A 633 4.49 16.46 -31.73
N SER A 634 5.11 15.40 -31.18
CA SER A 634 6.21 15.50 -30.19
C SER A 634 5.84 16.28 -28.92
N LYS A 635 4.53 16.40 -28.62
CA LYS A 635 4.06 16.94 -27.35
C LYS A 635 4.31 15.93 -26.22
N THR A 636 4.58 16.45 -25.03
CA THR A 636 4.75 15.66 -23.82
C THR A 636 3.94 16.28 -22.68
N VAL A 637 3.41 15.43 -21.81
CA VAL A 637 2.91 15.85 -20.49
C VAL A 637 4.01 15.63 -19.46
N THR A 638 4.02 16.38 -18.38
CA THR A 638 5.07 16.32 -17.36
C THR A 638 4.48 16.06 -15.98
N LEU A 639 5.06 15.11 -15.24
CA LEU A 639 4.71 14.84 -13.84
C LEU A 639 6.00 14.76 -13.01
N PHE A 640 6.07 15.54 -11.93
CA PHE A 640 7.26 15.67 -11.05
C PHE A 640 8.57 16.01 -11.79
N GLY A 641 8.48 16.70 -12.94
CA GLY A 641 9.62 17.08 -13.77
C GLY A 641 10.02 16.06 -14.84
N THR A 642 9.39 14.88 -14.86
CA THR A 642 9.60 13.85 -15.89
C THR A 642 8.59 14.01 -17.01
N SER A 643 9.07 14.04 -18.26
CA SER A 643 8.21 14.21 -19.45
C SER A 643 7.86 12.87 -20.11
N TYR A 644 6.60 12.72 -20.50
CA TYR A 644 6.03 11.51 -21.08
C TYR A 644 5.34 11.81 -22.40
N SER A 645 5.60 10.96 -23.42
CA SER A 645 4.98 11.06 -24.75
C SER A 645 3.70 10.21 -24.88
N ASN A 646 3.45 9.37 -23.90
CA ASN A 646 2.27 8.53 -23.79
C ASN A 646 1.85 8.38 -22.33
N VAL A 647 0.59 8.00 -22.11
CA VAL A 647 0.01 7.75 -20.80
C VAL A 647 -0.92 6.55 -20.86
N TRP A 648 -1.11 5.87 -19.74
CA TRP A 648 -2.06 4.77 -19.61
C TRP A 648 -3.30 5.28 -18.89
N VAL A 649 -4.44 5.25 -19.57
CA VAL A 649 -5.74 5.70 -19.04
C VAL A 649 -6.48 4.49 -18.52
N SER A 650 -6.74 4.44 -17.22
CA SER A 650 -7.42 3.32 -16.56
C SER A 650 -8.94 3.54 -16.53
N PRO A 651 -9.78 2.49 -16.67
CA PRO A 651 -11.20 2.60 -16.37
C PRO A 651 -11.45 3.09 -14.93
N ASN A 652 -10.58 2.70 -13.99
CA ASN A 652 -10.63 2.93 -12.54
C ASN A 652 -10.29 4.37 -12.11
N GLY A 653 -10.56 5.36 -12.98
CA GLY A 653 -10.50 6.80 -12.66
C GLY A 653 -9.13 7.43 -12.40
N TYR A 654 -8.05 6.81 -12.92
CA TYR A 654 -6.70 7.37 -12.87
C TYR A 654 -5.92 7.22 -14.19
N ILE A 655 -4.80 7.95 -14.26
CA ILE A 655 -3.80 7.88 -15.33
C ILE A 655 -2.45 7.51 -14.73
N THR A 656 -1.79 6.50 -15.28
CA THR A 656 -0.40 6.15 -14.93
C THR A 656 0.58 6.56 -16.04
N LEU A 657 1.77 6.97 -15.62
CA LEU A 657 2.84 7.42 -16.51
C LEU A 657 4.04 6.47 -16.38
N GLY A 658 4.57 6.03 -17.53
CA GLY A 658 5.71 5.11 -17.61
C GLY A 658 5.34 3.61 -17.59
N ALA A 659 4.27 3.21 -16.91
CA ALA A 659 3.81 1.82 -16.85
C ALA A 659 2.27 1.72 -16.84
N SER A 660 1.75 0.58 -17.32
CA SER A 660 0.34 0.24 -17.23
C SER A 660 -0.01 -0.23 -15.81
N ASP A 661 -1.27 -0.06 -15.39
CA ASP A 661 -1.77 -0.56 -14.11
C ASP A 661 -3.24 -0.99 -14.25
N THR A 662 -3.58 -2.14 -13.66
CA THR A 662 -4.92 -2.74 -13.65
C THR A 662 -5.52 -2.77 -12.24
N SER A 663 -4.90 -2.06 -11.30
CA SER A 663 -5.35 -2.06 -9.92
C SER A 663 -6.69 -1.35 -9.78
N ARG A 664 -7.57 -1.95 -8.97
CA ARG A 664 -8.88 -1.41 -8.56
C ARG A 664 -8.96 -1.03 -7.08
N ILE A 665 -7.88 -1.30 -6.32
CA ILE A 665 -7.84 -1.08 -4.87
C ILE A 665 -7.13 0.25 -4.56
N GLU A 666 -7.90 1.18 -4.04
CA GLU A 666 -7.65 2.60 -3.77
C GLU A 666 -6.86 2.88 -2.48
N THR A 667 -5.73 2.17 -2.30
CA THR A 667 -4.84 2.41 -1.15
C THR A 667 -3.68 3.36 -1.50
N PRO A 668 -3.14 4.09 -0.50
CA PRO A 668 -1.90 4.86 -0.67
C PRO A 668 -0.75 4.00 -1.21
N ALA A 669 -0.65 2.75 -0.78
CA ALA A 669 0.36 1.81 -1.26
C ALA A 669 0.30 1.61 -2.78
N THR A 670 -0.91 1.36 -3.30
CA THR A 670 -1.11 1.20 -4.74
C THR A 670 -0.90 2.52 -5.50
N HIS A 671 -1.37 3.64 -4.96
CA HIS A 671 -1.23 4.97 -5.59
C HIS A 671 0.22 5.43 -5.67
N PHE A 672 0.96 5.35 -4.58
CA PHE A 672 2.35 5.79 -4.52
C PHE A 672 3.34 4.80 -5.17
N GLY A 673 2.91 3.58 -5.48
CA GLY A 673 3.74 2.60 -6.19
C GLY A 673 4.14 3.02 -7.61
N LEU A 674 3.33 3.83 -8.30
CA LEU A 674 3.56 4.28 -9.68
C LEU A 674 3.39 5.80 -9.81
N ALA A 675 4.03 6.39 -10.82
CA ALA A 675 3.76 7.77 -11.20
C ALA A 675 2.31 7.87 -11.70
N ARG A 676 1.46 8.61 -10.99
CA ARG A 676 0.00 8.57 -11.16
C ARG A 676 -0.65 9.93 -10.97
N VAL A 677 -1.72 10.16 -11.73
CA VAL A 677 -2.71 11.22 -11.49
C VAL A 677 -4.06 10.53 -11.31
N ALA A 678 -4.60 10.55 -10.10
CA ALA A 678 -5.86 9.92 -9.74
C ALA A 678 -6.93 11.00 -9.52
N ALA A 679 -8.07 10.87 -10.19
CA ALA A 679 -9.22 11.74 -9.96
C ALA A 679 -10.23 11.06 -9.04
N VAL A 680 -10.60 9.82 -9.37
CA VAL A 680 -11.48 8.96 -8.58
C VAL A 680 -10.92 7.56 -8.70
N PHE A 681 -9.80 7.29 -8.03
CA PHE A 681 -9.23 5.95 -8.04
C PHE A 681 -10.13 5.05 -7.18
N ASP A 682 -10.87 4.19 -7.87
CA ASP A 682 -11.90 3.27 -7.35
C ASP A 682 -12.19 2.19 -8.43
N ASP A 683 -12.96 1.16 -8.11
CA ASP A 683 -13.32 0.03 -8.99
C ASP A 683 -14.40 0.42 -10.02
N LEU A 684 -14.06 1.35 -10.92
CA LEU A 684 -14.99 1.90 -11.92
C LEU A 684 -15.09 1.03 -13.18
N ASN A 685 -16.31 0.81 -13.66
CA ASN A 685 -16.57 -0.03 -14.83
C ASN A 685 -17.36 0.71 -15.94
N PRO A 686 -16.66 1.33 -16.91
CA PRO A 686 -17.29 2.02 -18.03
C PRO A 686 -18.01 1.08 -19.01
N ALA A 687 -17.80 -0.23 -18.93
CA ALA A 687 -18.55 -1.19 -19.75
C ALA A 687 -19.97 -1.41 -19.20
N PHE A 688 -20.22 -1.10 -17.93
CA PHE A 688 -21.54 -1.16 -17.32
C PHE A 688 -22.35 0.11 -17.60
N ALA A 689 -21.77 1.28 -17.30
CA ALA A 689 -22.38 2.58 -17.56
C ALA A 689 -21.31 3.65 -17.78
N GLY A 690 -21.65 4.66 -18.58
CA GLY A 690 -20.79 5.81 -18.83
C GLY A 690 -19.83 5.66 -20.01
N THR A 691 -18.94 6.65 -20.15
CA THR A 691 -17.93 6.67 -21.21
C THR A 691 -16.61 7.25 -20.71
N VAL A 692 -15.50 6.68 -21.18
CA VAL A 692 -14.17 7.29 -21.03
C VAL A 692 -13.72 7.79 -22.39
N SER A 693 -13.34 9.06 -22.48
CA SER A 693 -12.90 9.69 -23.73
C SER A 693 -11.69 10.58 -23.51
N TRP A 694 -10.98 10.89 -24.59
CA TRP A 694 -9.88 11.83 -24.52
C TRP A 694 -9.82 12.72 -25.76
N LYS A 695 -9.17 13.88 -25.64
CA LYS A 695 -8.81 14.71 -26.78
C LYS A 695 -7.53 15.50 -26.53
N GLN A 696 -6.80 15.77 -27.61
CA GLN A 696 -5.62 16.63 -27.59
C GLN A 696 -5.97 18.02 -28.13
N LEU A 697 -5.73 19.05 -27.32
CA LEU A 697 -5.82 20.46 -27.69
C LEU A 697 -4.41 21.01 -27.97
N PRO A 698 -4.27 22.23 -28.55
CA PRO A 698 -2.95 22.81 -28.84
C PRO A 698 -2.00 22.94 -27.64
N ASP A 699 -2.57 23.07 -26.44
CA ASP A 699 -1.92 23.39 -25.17
C ASP A 699 -1.99 22.26 -24.12
N ARG A 700 -2.87 21.27 -24.27
CA ARG A 700 -3.08 20.19 -23.28
C ARG A 700 -3.66 18.89 -23.84
N ALA A 701 -3.55 17.82 -23.07
CA ALA A 701 -4.31 16.59 -23.25
C ALA A 701 -5.41 16.50 -22.17
N VAL A 702 -6.62 16.10 -22.57
CA VAL A 702 -7.79 16.05 -21.69
C VAL A 702 -8.39 14.65 -21.71
N PHE A 703 -8.67 14.10 -20.54
CA PHE A 703 -9.23 12.78 -20.31
C PHE A 703 -10.49 12.91 -19.46
N THR A 704 -11.59 12.31 -19.89
CA THR A 704 -12.91 12.49 -19.27
C THR A 704 -13.57 11.15 -19.02
N TRP A 705 -14.01 10.95 -17.78
CA TRP A 705 -14.94 9.92 -17.36
C TRP A 705 -16.30 10.61 -17.19
N GLN A 706 -17.31 10.15 -17.92
CA GLN A 706 -18.64 10.76 -17.90
C GLN A 706 -19.69 9.70 -17.61
N GLY A 707 -20.35 9.84 -16.46
CA GLY A 707 -21.38 8.94 -15.96
C GLY A 707 -20.91 7.51 -15.74
N VAL A 708 -19.65 7.33 -15.32
CA VAL A 708 -19.05 6.00 -15.13
C VAL A 708 -19.45 5.48 -13.75
N ALA A 709 -20.08 4.31 -13.73
CA ALA A 709 -20.48 3.65 -12.49
C ALA A 709 -19.33 2.84 -11.89
N GLN A 710 -19.37 2.62 -10.58
CA GLN A 710 -18.61 1.55 -9.93
C GLN A 710 -19.08 0.17 -10.42
N PHE A 711 -18.20 -0.81 -10.32
CA PHE A 711 -18.48 -2.19 -10.67
C PHE A 711 -19.71 -2.70 -9.92
N ALA A 712 -20.71 -3.15 -10.67
CA ALA A 712 -21.97 -3.69 -10.16
C ALA A 712 -22.83 -2.71 -9.33
N MET A 713 -22.58 -1.41 -9.41
CA MET A 713 -23.36 -0.34 -8.77
C MET A 713 -24.15 0.46 -9.80
N THR A 714 -25.09 1.29 -9.35
CA THR A 714 -25.92 2.16 -10.22
C THR A 714 -25.59 3.65 -10.04
N ASP A 715 -24.44 3.92 -9.45
CA ASP A 715 -23.91 5.25 -9.19
C ASP A 715 -23.37 5.89 -10.48
N SER A 716 -23.24 7.21 -10.51
CA SER A 716 -22.75 7.99 -11.65
C SER A 716 -21.59 8.87 -11.22
N ASN A 717 -20.41 8.66 -11.81
CA ASN A 717 -19.23 9.47 -11.54
C ASN A 717 -18.75 10.16 -12.81
N SER A 718 -18.69 11.49 -12.77
CA SER A 718 -18.31 12.35 -13.88
C SER A 718 -17.16 13.29 -13.48
N PHE A 719 -15.97 13.08 -14.03
CA PHE A 719 -14.77 13.84 -13.71
C PHE A 719 -13.80 13.94 -14.89
N GLN A 720 -12.86 14.88 -14.83
CA GLN A 720 -11.92 15.20 -15.90
C GLN A 720 -10.51 15.44 -15.37
N ILE A 721 -9.51 14.91 -16.08
CA ILE A 721 -8.09 15.20 -15.86
C ILE A 721 -7.56 15.94 -17.08
N GLU A 722 -7.07 17.17 -16.88
CA GLU A 722 -6.39 17.98 -17.90
C GLU A 722 -4.90 18.04 -17.59
N MET A 723 -4.06 17.61 -18.53
CA MET A 723 -2.60 17.69 -18.41
C MET A 723 -2.06 18.68 -19.45
N PHE A 724 -1.68 19.87 -19.00
CA PHE A 724 -1.13 20.93 -19.84
C PHE A 724 0.33 20.65 -20.19
N PHE A 725 0.74 21.04 -21.40
CA PHE A 725 2.10 20.77 -21.90
C PHE A 725 3.18 21.64 -21.23
N ASP A 726 2.79 22.63 -20.43
CA ASP A 726 3.68 23.40 -19.55
C ASP A 726 3.89 22.74 -18.18
N GLY A 727 3.20 21.63 -17.90
CA GLY A 727 3.31 20.85 -16.67
C GLY A 727 2.19 21.11 -15.64
N VAL A 728 1.26 22.04 -15.91
CA VAL A 728 0.07 22.22 -15.06
C VAL A 728 -0.85 21.00 -15.20
N ILE A 729 -1.38 20.53 -14.07
CA ILE A 729 -2.37 19.45 -14.02
C ILE A 729 -3.65 20.01 -13.39
N ARG A 730 -4.80 19.73 -14.00
CA ARG A 730 -6.10 20.05 -13.41
C ARG A 730 -6.94 18.79 -13.29
N ILE A 731 -7.56 18.61 -12.12
CA ILE A 731 -8.52 17.56 -11.84
C ILE A 731 -9.85 18.24 -11.49
N SER A 732 -10.95 17.73 -12.03
CA SER A 732 -12.26 18.38 -11.93
C SER A 732 -13.35 17.34 -11.70
N TRP A 733 -14.19 17.53 -10.69
CA TRP A 733 -15.23 16.59 -10.30
C TRP A 733 -16.61 17.23 -10.48
N VAL A 734 -17.39 16.75 -11.45
CA VAL A 734 -18.68 17.33 -11.83
C VAL A 734 -19.83 16.66 -11.07
N GLU A 735 -19.76 15.35 -10.93
CA GLU A 735 -20.77 14.51 -10.28
C GLU A 735 -20.02 13.35 -9.62
N LEU A 736 -20.27 13.11 -8.32
CA LEU A 736 -19.65 12.03 -7.57
C LEU A 736 -20.68 11.34 -6.68
N ASP A 737 -21.15 10.18 -7.13
CA ASP A 737 -21.99 9.31 -6.31
C ASP A 737 -21.15 8.33 -5.45
N THR A 738 -19.89 8.05 -5.83
CA THR A 738 -19.01 7.19 -5.03
C THR A 738 -18.61 7.85 -3.70
N PRO A 739 -18.82 7.18 -2.55
CA PRO A 739 -18.48 7.73 -1.25
C PRO A 739 -17.01 7.50 -0.85
N ASP A 740 -16.31 6.56 -1.47
CA ASP A 740 -14.95 6.16 -1.14
C ASP A 740 -14.08 6.06 -2.40
N PHE A 741 -12.94 6.77 -2.38
CA PHE A 741 -11.98 6.77 -3.49
C PHE A 741 -10.68 7.45 -3.05
N LEU A 742 -9.67 7.39 -3.90
CA LEU A 742 -8.44 8.17 -3.74
C LEU A 742 -8.28 9.20 -4.87
N ALA A 743 -7.95 10.44 -4.51
CA ALA A 743 -7.65 11.53 -5.45
C ALA A 743 -6.28 12.13 -5.17
N GLY A 744 -5.53 12.50 -6.21
CA GLY A 744 -4.25 13.18 -6.05
C GLY A 744 -3.20 12.78 -7.08
N ILE A 745 -1.95 13.13 -6.76
CA ILE A 745 -0.79 12.85 -7.61
C ILE A 745 0.28 12.03 -6.88
N SER A 746 1.02 11.23 -7.63
CA SER A 746 2.13 10.43 -7.11
C SER A 746 3.32 10.51 -8.05
N ALA A 747 4.51 10.63 -7.48
CA ALA A 747 5.78 10.54 -8.21
C ALA A 747 6.18 9.09 -8.53
N GLY A 748 5.52 8.09 -7.91
CA GLY A 748 6.00 6.72 -7.82
C GLY A 748 7.04 6.53 -6.71
N GLY A 749 7.45 5.28 -6.45
CA GLY A 749 8.52 4.95 -5.50
C GLY A 749 8.07 4.38 -4.15
N GLY A 750 6.75 4.28 -3.92
CA GLY A 750 6.18 3.74 -2.68
C GLY A 750 5.70 4.84 -1.72
N VAL A 751 5.02 4.41 -0.65
CA VAL A 751 4.47 5.32 0.36
C VAL A 751 5.61 5.89 1.19
N ASP A 752 5.70 7.22 1.25
CA ASP A 752 6.59 7.88 2.20
C ASP A 752 6.10 7.54 3.63
N PRO A 753 6.98 7.10 4.55
CA PRO A 753 6.58 6.78 5.93
C PRO A 753 5.86 7.94 6.64
N ASP A 754 6.14 9.18 6.22
CA ASP A 754 5.56 10.40 6.77
C ASP A 754 4.30 10.85 5.99
N TYR A 755 3.72 9.98 5.15
CA TYR A 755 2.52 10.29 4.40
C TYR A 755 1.37 10.69 5.31
N VAL A 756 0.91 11.92 5.15
CA VAL A 756 -0.32 12.44 5.73
C VAL A 756 -1.23 12.88 4.60
N THR A 757 -2.51 12.49 4.71
CA THR A 757 -3.54 12.89 3.75
C THR A 757 -3.59 14.42 3.65
N THR A 758 -3.61 14.94 2.43
CA THR A 758 -3.86 16.36 2.18
C THR A 758 -5.36 16.53 2.00
N ASP A 759 -6.00 17.37 2.82
CA ASP A 759 -7.37 17.81 2.59
C ASP A 759 -7.36 18.71 1.33
N LEU A 760 -7.80 18.16 0.20
CA LEU A 760 -7.75 18.82 -1.10
C LEU A 760 -8.78 19.93 -1.19
N SER A 761 -9.95 19.78 -0.56
CA SER A 761 -11.01 20.79 -0.59
C SER A 761 -10.63 22.03 0.20
N ALA A 762 -9.81 21.89 1.26
CA ALA A 762 -9.31 22.98 2.09
C ALA A 762 -8.14 23.79 1.49
N LEU A 763 -7.63 23.44 0.30
CA LEU A 763 -6.59 24.21 -0.37
C LEU A 763 -7.09 25.63 -0.72
N SER A 764 -6.16 26.58 -0.84
CA SER A 764 -6.50 27.98 -1.15
C SER A 764 -7.14 28.12 -2.54
N ASP A 765 -8.03 29.10 -2.71
CA ASP A 765 -8.66 29.43 -4.00
C ASP A 765 -7.61 29.83 -5.06
N CYS A 766 -7.71 29.30 -6.28
CA CYS A 766 -6.77 29.59 -7.37
C CYS A 766 -6.84 31.04 -7.90
N GLY A 767 -7.79 31.86 -7.47
CA GLY A 767 -8.02 33.19 -8.02
C GLY A 767 -8.76 33.14 -9.36
N PRO A 768 -8.82 34.24 -10.14
CA PRO A 768 -9.80 34.35 -11.20
C PRO A 768 -9.57 33.40 -12.39
N TYR A 769 -10.65 32.86 -12.96
CA TYR A 769 -10.67 31.76 -13.92
C TYR A 769 -11.12 32.23 -15.32
N PRO A 770 -10.50 31.76 -16.42
CA PRO A 770 -11.03 32.01 -17.74
C PRO A 770 -12.38 31.31 -17.91
N PRO A 771 -13.33 31.90 -18.65
CA PRO A 771 -14.64 31.34 -18.86
C PRO A 771 -14.61 30.01 -19.61
N VAL A 772 -15.63 29.19 -19.35
CA VAL A 772 -15.88 27.92 -20.03
C VAL A 772 -17.15 28.05 -20.85
N ALA A 773 -17.06 27.95 -22.16
CA ALA A 773 -18.22 27.93 -23.06
C ALA A 773 -18.73 26.49 -23.26
N TYR A 774 -20.05 26.32 -23.29
CA TYR A 774 -20.70 25.02 -23.46
C TYR A 774 -21.38 24.91 -24.82
N GLY A 775 -21.15 23.78 -25.50
CA GLY A 775 -21.88 23.41 -26.71
C GLY A 775 -23.36 23.16 -26.43
N ALA A 776 -24.17 23.09 -27.48
CA ALA A 776 -25.59 22.77 -27.33
C ALA A 776 -26.15 22.07 -28.58
N ASP A 777 -26.93 21.01 -28.36
CA ASP A 777 -27.70 20.36 -29.41
C ASP A 777 -29.15 20.85 -29.39
N ARG A 778 -29.68 21.15 -30.58
CA ARG A 778 -31.04 21.70 -30.75
C ARG A 778 -31.72 21.10 -31.98
N THR A 779 -32.94 20.60 -31.79
CA THR A 779 -33.79 20.19 -32.90
C THR A 779 -34.68 21.36 -33.35
N VAL A 780 -34.72 21.64 -34.65
CA VAL A 780 -35.45 22.76 -35.23
C VAL A 780 -36.39 22.23 -36.31
N ALA A 781 -37.64 22.71 -36.38
CA ALA A 781 -38.55 22.32 -37.44
C ALA A 781 -38.18 23.02 -38.76
N ALA A 782 -38.27 22.31 -39.89
CA ALA A 782 -38.04 22.90 -41.21
C ALA A 782 -38.87 24.17 -41.42
N GLY A 783 -38.22 25.26 -41.84
CA GLY A 783 -38.85 26.57 -42.09
C GLY A 783 -39.19 27.43 -40.86
N TYR A 784 -38.98 26.93 -39.63
CA TYR A 784 -39.18 27.71 -38.41
C TYR A 784 -37.83 28.06 -37.77
N GLY A 785 -37.59 29.35 -37.51
CA GLY A 785 -36.37 29.79 -36.84
C GLY A 785 -36.33 29.36 -35.36
N ALA A 786 -35.12 29.17 -34.84
CA ALA A 786 -34.88 28.87 -33.43
C ALA A 786 -34.00 29.95 -32.79
N SER A 787 -34.38 30.41 -31.59
CA SER A 787 -33.49 31.21 -30.74
C SER A 787 -32.59 30.27 -29.94
N VAL A 788 -31.29 30.39 -30.14
CA VAL A 788 -30.27 29.63 -29.44
C VAL A 788 -29.63 30.54 -28.39
N ALA A 789 -29.72 30.14 -27.13
CA ALA A 789 -28.95 30.76 -26.06
C ALA A 789 -27.56 30.09 -26.00
N LEU A 790 -26.53 30.92 -25.99
CA LEU A 790 -25.14 30.53 -25.76
C LEU A 790 -24.91 30.50 -24.25
N SER A 791 -24.31 29.41 -23.79
CA SER A 791 -24.04 29.18 -22.37
C SER A 791 -22.54 29.21 -22.13
N ALA A 792 -22.14 29.93 -21.09
CA ALA A 792 -20.78 29.88 -20.56
C ALA A 792 -20.83 30.07 -19.05
N PHE A 793 -19.90 29.45 -18.35
CA PHE A 793 -19.63 29.65 -16.92
C PHE A 793 -18.38 30.52 -16.78
N ASP A 794 -18.43 31.43 -15.83
CA ASP A 794 -17.40 32.41 -15.54
C ASP A 794 -17.51 32.75 -14.06
N ASP A 795 -16.38 32.98 -13.40
CA ASP A 795 -16.32 33.33 -11.99
C ASP A 795 -16.65 34.81 -11.71
N GLY A 796 -16.91 35.59 -12.78
CA GLY A 796 -17.25 37.00 -12.73
C GLY A 796 -16.05 37.95 -12.76
N ALA A 797 -14.84 37.47 -12.98
CA ALA A 797 -13.60 38.25 -13.04
C ALA A 797 -12.77 37.89 -14.28
N PRO A 798 -12.01 38.83 -14.90
CA PRO A 798 -11.86 40.24 -14.54
C PRO A 798 -12.99 41.15 -15.08
N GLY A 799 -13.95 40.63 -15.84
CA GLY A 799 -15.01 41.41 -16.46
C GLY A 799 -16.21 40.58 -16.95
N PRO A 800 -17.30 41.23 -17.40
CA PRO A 800 -18.49 40.53 -17.85
C PRO A 800 -18.25 39.79 -19.18
N LEU A 801 -18.83 38.60 -19.31
CA LEU A 801 -18.72 37.77 -20.51
C LEU A 801 -19.18 38.47 -21.81
N SER A 802 -18.33 38.36 -22.82
CA SER A 802 -18.65 38.64 -24.22
C SER A 802 -18.66 37.35 -25.04
N PHE A 803 -19.61 37.20 -25.97
CA PHE A 803 -19.74 36.01 -26.79
C PHE A 803 -19.35 36.32 -28.23
N THR A 804 -18.40 35.56 -28.78
CA THR A 804 -17.91 35.73 -30.15
C THR A 804 -18.15 34.47 -30.98
N ILE A 805 -18.92 34.58 -32.05
CA ILE A 805 -19.14 33.52 -33.03
C ILE A 805 -17.86 33.35 -33.85
N THR A 806 -17.31 32.13 -33.90
CA THR A 806 -16.03 31.79 -34.53
C THR A 806 -16.19 30.96 -35.80
N SER A 807 -17.35 30.34 -36.04
CA SER A 807 -17.71 29.69 -37.31
C SER A 807 -19.19 29.91 -37.64
N LEU A 808 -19.60 29.82 -38.91
CA LEU A 808 -21.00 30.02 -39.34
C LEU A 808 -21.63 28.71 -39.80
N PRO A 809 -22.96 28.53 -39.58
CA PRO A 809 -23.71 27.43 -40.17
C PRO A 809 -23.98 27.66 -41.66
N SER A 810 -24.42 26.61 -42.36
CA SER A 810 -24.83 26.66 -43.77
C SER A 810 -26.10 27.49 -44.00
N GLN A 811 -26.97 27.58 -42.99
CA GLN A 811 -28.18 28.40 -43.00
C GLN A 811 -27.99 29.75 -42.27
N PRO A 812 -28.81 30.77 -42.57
CA PRO A 812 -28.70 32.11 -41.96
C PRO A 812 -28.70 32.13 -40.42
N LEU A 813 -27.68 32.77 -39.85
CA LEU A 813 -27.56 33.06 -38.41
C LEU A 813 -27.61 34.57 -38.16
N ARG A 814 -28.44 35.02 -37.21
CA ARG A 814 -28.60 36.43 -36.85
C ARG A 814 -28.25 36.67 -35.39
N ASP A 815 -27.69 37.83 -35.09
CA ASP A 815 -27.57 38.33 -33.71
C ASP A 815 -28.99 38.65 -33.20
N SER A 816 -29.41 38.01 -32.10
CA SER A 816 -30.78 38.21 -31.59
C SER A 816 -31.00 39.60 -30.99
N GLY A 817 -29.94 40.31 -30.57
CA GLY A 817 -30.04 41.65 -30.00
C GLY A 817 -30.21 42.75 -31.06
N THR A 818 -29.56 42.59 -32.21
CA THR A 818 -29.62 43.58 -33.31
C THR A 818 -30.48 43.14 -34.50
N HIS A 819 -30.87 41.87 -34.56
CA HIS A 819 -31.49 41.19 -35.71
C HIS A 819 -30.63 41.20 -37.00
N ALA A 820 -29.38 41.65 -36.92
CA ALA A 820 -28.46 41.69 -38.05
C ALA A 820 -28.04 40.28 -38.49
N LEU A 821 -27.92 40.07 -39.80
CA LEU A 821 -27.39 38.83 -40.35
C LEU A 821 -25.89 38.77 -40.15
N ILE A 822 -25.40 37.69 -39.53
CA ILE A 822 -23.97 37.46 -39.32
C ILE A 822 -23.41 36.87 -40.61
N THR A 823 -22.57 37.64 -41.31
CA THR A 823 -22.06 37.29 -42.65
C THR A 823 -20.56 37.01 -42.70
N SER A 824 -19.85 37.28 -41.61
CA SER A 824 -18.42 37.02 -41.45
C SER A 824 -18.08 36.74 -39.98
N VAL A 825 -17.11 35.86 -39.74
CA VAL A 825 -16.56 35.54 -38.41
C VAL A 825 -15.08 35.93 -38.34
N PRO A 826 -14.53 36.27 -37.15
CA PRO A 826 -15.19 36.32 -35.85
C PRO A 826 -16.22 37.46 -35.74
N TYR A 827 -17.36 37.21 -35.08
CA TYR A 827 -18.41 38.21 -34.82
C TYR A 827 -18.80 38.21 -33.34
N THR A 828 -18.52 39.29 -32.64
CA THR A 828 -18.91 39.48 -31.23
C THR A 828 -20.35 40.00 -31.15
N LEU A 829 -21.20 39.33 -30.35
CA LEU A 829 -22.60 39.72 -30.18
C LEU A 829 -22.72 41.09 -29.52
N ALA A 830 -23.61 41.93 -30.06
CA ALA A 830 -23.74 43.31 -29.59
C ALA A 830 -24.27 43.38 -28.15
N GLY A 831 -23.75 44.33 -27.35
CA GLY A 831 -24.28 44.66 -26.02
C GLY A 831 -24.14 43.57 -24.95
N GLY A 832 -23.17 42.65 -25.10
CA GLY A 832 -23.03 41.50 -24.19
C GLY A 832 -24.13 40.45 -24.40
N GLY A 833 -24.74 40.43 -25.59
CA GLY A 833 -25.77 39.46 -25.95
C GLY A 833 -25.26 38.02 -25.87
N ARG A 834 -26.14 37.11 -25.44
CA ARG A 834 -25.87 35.66 -25.35
C ARG A 834 -26.80 34.82 -26.23
N ARG A 835 -27.46 35.42 -27.23
CA ARG A 835 -28.45 34.74 -28.06
C ARG A 835 -28.23 35.01 -29.54
N VAL A 836 -28.40 33.96 -30.33
CA VAL A 836 -28.45 34.02 -31.79
C VAL A 836 -29.77 33.43 -32.29
N THR A 837 -30.22 33.89 -33.44
CA THR A 837 -31.42 33.38 -34.11
C THR A 837 -30.99 32.64 -35.36
N TYR A 838 -31.16 31.32 -35.34
CA TYR A 838 -30.96 30.44 -36.47
C TYR A 838 -32.24 30.37 -37.30
N GLN A 839 -32.17 30.55 -38.62
CA GLN A 839 -33.35 30.58 -39.49
C GLN A 839 -33.12 29.71 -40.73
N PRO A 840 -33.51 28.42 -40.70
CA PRO A 840 -33.35 27.52 -41.83
C PRO A 840 -34.33 27.87 -42.95
N GLY A 841 -33.91 27.66 -44.20
CA GLY A 841 -34.82 27.71 -45.35
C GLY A 841 -35.92 26.64 -45.23
N ALA A 842 -37.10 26.90 -45.78
CA ALA A 842 -38.26 25.98 -45.70
C ALA A 842 -38.01 24.60 -46.31
N SER A 843 -36.99 24.45 -47.17
CA SER A 843 -36.58 23.20 -47.82
C SER A 843 -35.33 22.55 -47.21
N PHE A 844 -34.72 23.14 -46.18
CA PHE A 844 -33.54 22.58 -45.54
C PHE A 844 -33.93 21.52 -44.50
N ALA A 845 -33.42 20.30 -44.66
CA ALA A 845 -33.49 19.22 -43.68
C ALA A 845 -32.10 18.60 -43.53
N GLY A 846 -31.68 18.32 -42.30
CA GLY A 846 -30.33 17.83 -42.00
C GLY A 846 -29.68 18.55 -40.81
N VAL A 847 -28.41 18.26 -40.57
CA VAL A 847 -27.63 18.80 -39.44
C VAL A 847 -26.81 20.01 -39.90
N ASP A 848 -26.85 21.10 -39.11
CA ASP A 848 -26.03 22.29 -39.28
C ASP A 848 -25.25 22.60 -38.00
N ARG A 849 -24.14 23.36 -38.09
CA ARG A 849 -23.27 23.63 -36.93
C ARG A 849 -22.64 25.02 -36.96
N PHE A 850 -22.42 25.60 -35.79
CA PHE A 850 -21.60 26.80 -35.63
C PHE A 850 -20.88 26.79 -34.29
N SER A 851 -19.79 27.54 -34.17
CA SER A 851 -18.94 27.58 -32.97
C SER A 851 -18.83 28.98 -32.41
N PHE A 852 -18.60 29.09 -31.10
CA PHE A 852 -18.42 30.37 -30.40
C PHE A 852 -17.41 30.24 -29.25
N VAL A 853 -16.89 31.38 -28.78
CA VAL A 853 -16.11 31.50 -27.54
C VAL A 853 -16.79 32.52 -26.62
N ALA A 854 -16.62 32.36 -25.31
CA ALA A 854 -16.94 33.36 -24.29
C ALA A 854 -15.63 34.01 -23.79
N ASP A 855 -15.59 35.31 -23.58
CA ASP A 855 -14.37 36.04 -23.19
C ASP A 855 -14.72 37.10 -22.13
N ASP A 856 -14.02 37.03 -21.00
CA ASP A 856 -14.15 37.89 -19.81
C ASP A 856 -13.27 39.17 -19.88
N GLY A 857 -12.44 39.31 -20.92
CA GLY A 857 -11.52 40.43 -21.13
C GLY A 857 -10.16 40.33 -20.41
N GLY A 858 -9.84 39.19 -19.79
CA GLY A 858 -8.58 38.91 -19.11
C GLY A 858 -7.44 38.40 -20.01
N THR A 859 -6.38 37.90 -19.38
CA THR A 859 -5.25 37.26 -20.07
C THR A 859 -4.89 35.95 -19.41
N ALA A 860 -4.60 34.92 -20.21
CA ALA A 860 -4.22 33.61 -19.70
C ALA A 860 -3.04 33.72 -18.71
N PRO A 861 -3.05 32.96 -17.60
CA PRO A 861 -3.97 31.86 -17.28
C PRO A 861 -5.21 32.26 -16.45
N THR A 862 -5.35 33.51 -16.03
CA THR A 862 -6.36 33.98 -15.06
C THR A 862 -7.54 34.74 -15.70
N GLY A 863 -7.76 34.53 -17.00
CA GLY A 863 -8.80 35.18 -17.81
C GLY A 863 -8.52 35.09 -19.32
N GLY A 864 -9.44 35.58 -20.14
CA GLY A 864 -9.37 35.62 -21.61
C GLY A 864 -10.45 34.75 -22.29
N PRO A 865 -10.32 34.44 -23.59
CA PRO A 865 -11.33 33.67 -24.29
C PRO A 865 -11.32 32.18 -23.89
N SER A 866 -12.51 31.63 -23.71
CA SER A 866 -12.76 30.20 -23.55
C SER A 866 -12.27 29.41 -24.76
N PRO A 867 -12.03 28.09 -24.62
CA PRO A 867 -12.04 27.19 -25.78
C PRO A 867 -13.33 27.35 -26.59
N ALA A 868 -13.27 27.07 -27.90
CA ALA A 868 -14.44 27.16 -28.77
C ALA A 868 -15.44 26.03 -28.47
N ALA A 869 -16.67 26.42 -28.16
CA ALA A 869 -17.82 25.53 -28.02
C ALA A 869 -18.60 25.42 -29.34
N THR A 870 -19.21 24.27 -29.61
CA THR A 870 -19.99 24.04 -30.85
C THR A 870 -21.46 23.82 -30.56
N VAL A 871 -22.32 24.48 -31.32
CA VAL A 871 -23.77 24.26 -31.34
C VAL A 871 -24.12 23.41 -32.55
N THR A 872 -24.84 22.31 -32.34
CA THR A 872 -25.40 21.45 -33.40
C THR A 872 -26.90 21.67 -33.52
N LEU A 873 -27.36 21.86 -34.75
CA LEU A 873 -28.77 22.11 -35.09
C LEU A 873 -29.28 21.01 -36.01
N THR A 874 -30.20 20.17 -35.54
CA THR A 874 -30.83 19.11 -36.34
C THR A 874 -32.18 19.59 -36.86
N VAL A 875 -32.30 19.80 -38.17
CA VAL A 875 -33.53 20.26 -38.81
C VAL A 875 -34.33 19.07 -39.35
N GLY A 876 -35.48 18.76 -38.73
CA GLY A 876 -36.30 17.58 -39.04
C GLY A 876 -37.40 17.83 -40.10
N GLY A 877 -37.65 16.81 -40.95
CA GLY A 877 -38.79 16.75 -41.89
C GLY A 877 -40.03 16.05 -41.29
N ALA A 878 -41.18 16.13 -41.96
CA ALA A 878 -42.43 15.49 -41.51
C ALA A 878 -42.35 13.94 -41.62
N LEU A 879 -42.90 13.24 -40.62
CA LEU A 879 -43.00 11.78 -40.54
C LEU A 879 -44.12 11.28 -41.48
N PRO A 880 -43.89 10.18 -42.22
CA PRO A 880 -44.89 9.62 -43.14
C PRO A 880 -46.02 8.90 -42.38
N LEU A 881 -47.17 8.75 -43.04
CA LEU A 881 -48.23 7.82 -42.62
C LEU A 881 -48.10 6.45 -43.33
N PRO A 882 -48.51 5.33 -42.70
CA PRO A 882 -49.03 5.23 -41.34
C PRO A 882 -47.95 5.50 -40.29
N PHE A 883 -48.32 6.24 -39.26
CA PHE A 883 -47.49 6.47 -38.08
C PHE A 883 -47.87 5.44 -37.03
N THR A 884 -46.89 4.79 -36.41
CA THR A 884 -47.12 3.80 -35.34
C THR A 884 -46.03 3.89 -34.27
N ASP A 885 -46.42 3.72 -33.02
CA ASP A 885 -45.50 3.51 -31.91
C ASP A 885 -46.06 2.58 -30.84
N THR A 886 -45.29 1.55 -30.51
CA THR A 886 -45.63 0.48 -29.56
C THR A 886 -44.75 0.56 -28.30
N PHE A 887 -44.03 1.68 -28.12
CA PHE A 887 -43.11 1.94 -27.00
C PHE A 887 -42.14 0.77 -26.66
N PRO A 888 -41.34 0.27 -27.61
CA PRO A 888 -40.51 -0.93 -27.41
C PRO A 888 -39.37 -0.74 -26.40
N GLU A 889 -38.94 0.51 -26.17
CA GLU A 889 -37.83 0.88 -25.28
C GLU A 889 -38.36 1.63 -24.05
N SER A 890 -37.58 1.68 -22.97
CA SER A 890 -37.93 2.41 -21.73
C SER A 890 -37.79 3.95 -21.84
N THR A 891 -37.52 4.47 -23.05
CA THR A 891 -37.42 5.90 -23.34
C THR A 891 -38.20 6.26 -24.60
N PHE A 892 -38.70 7.50 -24.69
CA PHE A 892 -39.39 7.97 -25.88
C PHE A 892 -38.45 8.06 -27.08
N ASP A 893 -38.89 7.56 -28.24
CA ASP A 893 -38.25 7.85 -29.51
C ASP A 893 -38.40 9.36 -29.82
N SER A 894 -37.33 10.12 -29.58
CA SER A 894 -37.29 11.57 -29.77
C SER A 894 -37.55 12.02 -31.21
N THR A 895 -37.46 11.12 -32.20
CA THR A 895 -37.81 11.40 -33.59
C THR A 895 -39.33 11.37 -33.81
N LYS A 896 -40.05 10.54 -33.04
CA LYS A 896 -41.51 10.44 -33.06
C LYS A 896 -42.19 11.38 -32.08
N TRP A 897 -41.62 11.56 -30.88
CA TRP A 897 -42.18 12.32 -29.76
C TRP A 897 -41.19 13.40 -29.27
N PRO A 898 -40.98 14.48 -30.05
CA PRO A 898 -40.01 15.52 -29.73
C PRO A 898 -40.43 16.43 -28.57
N THR A 899 -41.61 16.25 -27.99
CA THR A 899 -42.09 17.04 -26.86
C THR A 899 -42.78 16.12 -25.85
N VAL A 900 -42.11 15.92 -24.73
CA VAL A 900 -42.57 15.14 -23.59
C VAL A 900 -42.45 16.00 -22.34
N ARG A 901 -43.44 15.95 -21.45
CA ARG A 901 -43.44 16.65 -20.16
C ARG A 901 -43.99 15.71 -19.10
N ASN A 902 -43.16 15.34 -18.15
CA ASN A 902 -43.53 14.53 -16.97
C ASN A 902 -44.14 13.14 -17.28
N VAL A 903 -43.97 12.62 -18.50
CA VAL A 903 -44.39 11.28 -18.89
C VAL A 903 -43.17 10.39 -18.97
N VAL A 904 -43.28 9.16 -18.49
CA VAL A 904 -42.22 8.14 -18.54
C VAL A 904 -42.72 6.89 -19.26
N ILE A 905 -41.82 6.13 -19.90
CA ILE A 905 -42.14 4.82 -20.47
C ILE A 905 -41.70 3.75 -19.48
N ASN A 906 -42.58 2.83 -19.11
CA ASN A 906 -42.24 1.70 -18.22
C ASN A 906 -43.23 0.54 -18.35
N ALA A 907 -42.89 -0.57 -17.69
CA ALA A 907 -43.69 -1.80 -17.61
C ALA A 907 -44.60 -1.85 -16.37
N LEU A 908 -45.13 -0.70 -15.92
CA LEU A 908 -46.07 -0.65 -14.79
C LEU A 908 -47.52 -0.82 -15.22
N GLY A 909 -47.82 -0.86 -16.51
CA GLY A 909 -49.14 -1.25 -16.99
C GLY A 909 -49.43 -2.72 -16.64
N ILE A 910 -50.69 -3.14 -16.77
CA ILE A 910 -51.05 -4.55 -16.61
C ILE A 910 -51.55 -5.07 -17.96
N ALA A 911 -50.84 -6.07 -18.50
CA ALA A 911 -51.19 -6.72 -19.77
C ALA A 911 -51.19 -5.74 -20.96
N GLU A 912 -50.05 -5.09 -21.15
CA GLU A 912 -49.75 -4.23 -22.29
C GLU A 912 -50.09 -4.93 -23.62
N PRO A 913 -50.81 -4.24 -24.55
CA PRO A 913 -51.05 -4.73 -25.91
C PRO A 913 -49.77 -5.14 -26.63
N SER A 914 -48.70 -4.35 -26.45
CA SER A 914 -47.36 -4.63 -26.93
C SER A 914 -46.36 -4.61 -25.77
N GLU A 915 -46.07 -5.79 -25.21
CA GLU A 915 -45.08 -5.92 -24.13
C GLU A 915 -43.67 -5.40 -24.56
N PRO A 916 -42.89 -4.80 -23.63
CA PRO A 916 -43.16 -4.75 -22.20
C PRO A 916 -43.62 -3.39 -21.64
N ASN A 917 -43.71 -2.32 -22.44
CA ASN A 917 -43.88 -0.96 -21.88
C ASN A 917 -45.07 -0.18 -22.43
N SER A 918 -45.50 0.83 -21.69
CA SER A 918 -46.44 1.85 -22.14
C SER A 918 -46.09 3.24 -21.61
N ALA A 919 -46.68 4.29 -22.18
CA ALA A 919 -46.50 5.67 -21.73
C ALA A 919 -47.35 5.95 -20.49
N ARG A 920 -46.69 6.21 -19.35
CA ARG A 920 -47.31 6.48 -18.05
C ARG A 920 -47.43 7.98 -17.79
N LEU A 921 -48.67 8.46 -17.72
CA LEU A 921 -49.03 9.82 -17.29
C LEU A 921 -49.58 9.74 -15.86
N ASN A 922 -48.81 10.22 -14.89
CA ASN A 922 -49.07 10.05 -13.45
C ASN A 922 -49.51 11.34 -12.73
N GLY A 923 -49.40 12.50 -13.40
CA GLY A 923 -49.75 13.82 -12.88
C GLY A 923 -48.70 14.45 -11.95
N HIS A 924 -47.52 13.85 -11.77
CA HIS A 924 -46.47 14.39 -10.91
C HIS A 924 -45.57 15.40 -11.66
N PRO A 925 -45.17 16.53 -11.05
CA PRO A 925 -45.65 17.09 -9.78
C PRO A 925 -46.88 18.01 -9.93
N ASN A 926 -47.18 18.46 -11.15
CA ASN A 926 -48.07 19.61 -11.42
C ASN A 926 -49.34 19.28 -12.22
N GLY A 927 -49.60 18.01 -12.52
CA GLY A 927 -50.84 17.61 -13.20
C GLY A 927 -50.89 17.80 -14.72
N ASP A 928 -49.79 18.24 -15.34
CA ASP A 928 -49.73 18.72 -16.74
C ASP A 928 -48.95 17.76 -17.66
N ASP A 929 -49.05 16.47 -17.38
CA ASP A 929 -48.36 15.41 -18.12
C ASP A 929 -48.81 15.40 -19.57
N MET A 930 -47.86 15.47 -20.50
CA MET A 930 -48.17 15.39 -21.93
C MET A 930 -47.03 14.84 -22.75
N PHE A 931 -47.38 14.20 -23.86
CA PHE A 931 -46.45 13.91 -24.95
C PHE A 931 -47.11 14.22 -26.30
N MET A 932 -46.32 14.73 -27.24
CA MET A 932 -46.78 15.25 -28.52
C MET A 932 -45.88 14.77 -29.65
N SER A 933 -46.52 14.36 -30.76
CA SER A 933 -45.85 13.81 -31.93
C SER A 933 -44.99 14.87 -32.65
N GLY A 934 -44.05 14.39 -33.46
CA GLY A 934 -43.47 15.17 -34.56
C GLY A 934 -44.53 15.58 -35.57
N LEU A 935 -44.12 16.33 -36.60
CA LEU A 935 -45.03 16.65 -37.71
C LEU A 935 -45.34 15.35 -38.47
N LEU A 936 -46.62 15.05 -38.70
CA LEU A 936 -47.09 13.96 -39.53
C LEU A 936 -47.54 14.53 -40.88
N ASP A 937 -47.10 13.92 -41.98
CA ASP A 937 -47.58 14.28 -43.32
C ASP A 937 -48.87 13.52 -43.66
N ALA A 938 -50.00 14.16 -43.37
CA ALA A 938 -51.33 13.64 -43.67
C ALA A 938 -51.94 14.27 -44.94
N LYS A 939 -51.14 14.97 -45.75
CA LYS A 939 -51.65 15.67 -46.94
C LYS A 939 -52.17 14.66 -47.97
N GLY A 940 -53.40 14.88 -48.43
CA GLY A 940 -54.04 14.04 -49.45
C GLY A 940 -54.57 12.70 -48.93
N TYR A 941 -54.35 12.37 -47.66
CA TYR A 941 -54.97 11.20 -47.04
C TYR A 941 -56.46 11.46 -46.77
N THR A 942 -57.28 10.44 -46.97
CA THR A 942 -58.72 10.49 -46.64
C THR A 942 -59.08 9.41 -45.62
N GLY A 943 -60.12 9.65 -44.81
CA GLY A 943 -60.55 8.69 -43.79
C GLY A 943 -59.49 8.45 -42.71
N LEU A 944 -58.79 9.50 -42.26
CA LEU A 944 -57.79 9.42 -41.20
C LEU A 944 -58.40 8.91 -39.89
N VAL A 945 -57.72 7.97 -39.24
CA VAL A 945 -58.09 7.38 -37.94
C VAL A 945 -56.87 7.42 -37.03
N LEU A 946 -57.07 7.93 -35.83
CA LEU A 946 -56.14 7.81 -34.71
C LEU A 946 -56.60 6.65 -33.83
N SER A 947 -55.77 5.62 -33.68
CA SER A 947 -55.99 4.52 -32.75
C SER A 947 -54.94 4.53 -31.65
N TYR A 948 -55.33 4.18 -30.43
CA TYR A 948 -54.43 4.00 -29.29
C TYR A 948 -55.10 3.11 -28.24
N TRP A 949 -54.31 2.42 -27.45
CA TRP A 949 -54.79 1.66 -26.32
C TRP A 949 -54.56 2.45 -25.04
N TYR A 950 -55.48 2.32 -24.10
CA TYR A 950 -55.35 2.99 -22.80
C TYR A 950 -55.86 2.13 -21.66
N GLU A 951 -55.27 2.34 -20.48
CA GLU A 951 -55.65 1.73 -19.20
C GLU A 951 -55.61 2.82 -18.12
N ASP A 952 -56.57 2.83 -17.19
CA ASP A 952 -56.46 3.56 -15.92
C ASP A 952 -56.01 2.62 -14.79
N THR A 953 -55.31 3.14 -13.79
CA THR A 953 -54.75 2.35 -12.67
C THR A 953 -53.54 1.51 -13.03
N GLY A 954 -53.65 0.51 -13.91
CA GLY A 954 -52.60 -0.49 -14.15
C GLY A 954 -52.00 -1.05 -12.85
N GLY A 955 -50.68 -1.14 -12.76
CA GLY A 955 -49.93 -1.43 -11.52
C GLY A 955 -49.73 -0.22 -10.59
N GLY A 956 -50.33 0.92 -10.93
CA GLY A 956 -50.27 2.20 -10.23
C GLY A 956 -51.56 2.54 -9.44
N HIS A 957 -51.87 3.83 -9.26
CA HIS A 957 -53.07 4.27 -8.54
C HIS A 957 -54.22 4.68 -9.46
N GLN A 958 -55.43 4.38 -9.00
CA GLN A 958 -56.69 4.69 -9.70
C GLN A 958 -56.91 6.20 -9.84
N THR A 959 -57.38 6.63 -11.01
CA THR A 959 -57.68 8.03 -11.32
C THR A 959 -58.86 8.58 -10.53
N ASN A 960 -58.84 9.89 -10.25
CA ASN A 960 -59.96 10.59 -9.61
C ASN A 960 -60.82 11.34 -10.65
N ALA A 961 -62.04 11.68 -10.25
CA ALA A 961 -62.92 12.53 -11.04
C ALA A 961 -62.25 13.89 -11.34
N GLY A 962 -61.99 14.17 -12.63
CA GLY A 962 -61.30 15.38 -13.10
C GLY A 962 -59.91 15.11 -13.67
N ASP A 963 -59.30 13.96 -13.38
CA ASP A 963 -58.01 13.54 -13.93
C ASP A 963 -58.22 12.83 -15.29
N ASP A 964 -58.79 13.54 -16.26
CA ASP A 964 -59.14 12.97 -17.56
C ASP A 964 -57.91 12.82 -18.48
N LEU A 965 -57.86 11.73 -19.25
CA LEU A 965 -56.94 11.60 -20.39
C LEU A 965 -57.56 12.26 -21.62
N ILE A 966 -56.91 13.28 -22.16
CA ILE A 966 -57.37 14.06 -23.30
C ILE A 966 -56.42 13.86 -24.48
N VAL A 967 -57.01 13.59 -25.65
CA VAL A 967 -56.28 13.41 -26.92
C VAL A 967 -56.74 14.48 -27.90
N GLU A 968 -55.78 15.15 -28.54
CA GLU A 968 -56.01 16.32 -29.40
C GLU A 968 -55.23 16.21 -30.71
N TYR A 969 -55.75 16.85 -31.77
CA TYR A 969 -55.00 17.10 -33.00
C TYR A 969 -54.82 18.60 -33.23
N GLN A 970 -53.75 18.95 -33.96
CA GLN A 970 -53.51 20.32 -34.40
C GLN A 970 -53.95 20.51 -35.85
N ASP A 971 -54.71 21.56 -36.13
CA ASP A 971 -55.08 21.94 -37.50
C ASP A 971 -53.97 22.74 -38.23
N ILE A 972 -54.18 23.02 -39.52
CA ILE A 972 -53.22 23.75 -40.37
C ILE A 972 -52.90 25.18 -39.88
N HIS A 973 -53.76 25.77 -39.04
CA HIS A 973 -53.55 27.10 -38.46
C HIS A 973 -52.85 27.02 -37.09
N GLY A 974 -52.49 25.82 -36.64
CA GLY A 974 -51.83 25.59 -35.36
C GLY A 974 -52.78 25.52 -34.17
N VAL A 975 -54.11 25.44 -34.38
CA VAL A 975 -55.10 25.38 -33.30
C VAL A 975 -55.32 23.93 -32.88
N TRP A 976 -55.34 23.68 -31.56
CA TRP A 976 -55.59 22.36 -30.98
C TRP A 976 -57.08 22.09 -30.81
N HIS A 977 -57.50 20.90 -31.22
CA HIS A 977 -58.88 20.43 -31.11
C HIS A 977 -58.90 19.06 -30.42
N GLU A 978 -59.76 18.91 -29.42
CA GLU A 978 -60.00 17.64 -28.72
C GLU A 978 -60.70 16.64 -29.65
N VAL A 979 -60.15 15.42 -29.73
CA VAL A 979 -60.70 14.30 -30.51
C VAL A 979 -61.24 13.19 -29.64
N SER A 980 -60.67 13.02 -28.45
CA SER A 980 -61.09 11.99 -27.51
C SER A 980 -60.81 12.42 -26.08
N ARG A 981 -61.64 11.95 -25.15
CA ARG A 981 -61.49 12.16 -23.72
C ARG A 981 -61.95 10.92 -22.98
N GLN A 982 -61.08 10.39 -22.13
CA GLN A 982 -61.40 9.33 -21.18
C GLN A 982 -61.52 9.93 -19.79
N LEU A 983 -62.67 9.71 -19.15
CA LEU A 983 -62.95 10.30 -17.85
C LEU A 983 -62.24 9.50 -16.76
N GLY A 984 -61.56 10.19 -15.83
CA GLY A 984 -60.91 9.55 -14.68
C GLY A 984 -61.87 9.01 -13.61
N ILE A 985 -63.17 8.84 -13.93
CA ILE A 985 -64.21 8.39 -13.01
C ILE A 985 -64.75 7.01 -13.44
N GLY A 986 -64.47 5.97 -12.65
CA GLY A 986 -64.92 4.61 -12.92
C GLY A 986 -64.22 3.60 -11.99
N PRO A 987 -64.62 2.31 -11.99
CA PRO A 987 -63.82 1.25 -11.39
C PRO A 987 -62.50 1.12 -12.17
N GLY A 988 -61.37 1.02 -11.47
CA GLY A 988 -60.05 0.89 -12.11
C GLY A 988 -59.99 -0.30 -13.08
N MET A 989 -59.31 -0.08 -14.20
CA MET A 989 -59.07 -1.04 -15.26
C MET A 989 -57.97 -2.03 -14.83
N SER A 990 -57.99 -3.19 -15.48
CA SER A 990 -57.02 -4.29 -15.30
C SER A 990 -56.64 -4.92 -16.63
N ALA A 991 -56.93 -4.19 -17.71
CA ALA A 991 -56.72 -4.54 -19.10
C ALA A 991 -56.91 -3.29 -19.95
N TYR A 992 -56.08 -3.14 -20.98
CA TYR A 992 -56.17 -2.03 -21.92
C TYR A 992 -57.43 -2.09 -22.79
N VAL A 993 -57.95 -0.91 -23.14
CA VAL A 993 -59.06 -0.70 -24.07
C VAL A 993 -58.58 0.09 -25.28
N GLU A 994 -58.90 -0.41 -26.48
CA GLU A 994 -58.63 0.31 -27.72
C GLU A 994 -59.61 1.48 -27.91
N ALA A 995 -59.08 2.68 -28.14
CA ALA A 995 -59.80 3.82 -28.66
C ALA A 995 -59.43 4.02 -30.14
N SER A 996 -60.42 3.99 -31.03
CA SER A 996 -60.26 4.27 -32.46
C SER A 996 -61.13 5.46 -32.86
N VAL A 997 -60.50 6.58 -33.22
CA VAL A 997 -61.14 7.89 -33.36
C VAL A 997 -60.92 8.45 -34.77
N PRO A 998 -61.99 8.68 -35.56
CA PRO A 998 -61.86 9.33 -36.85
C PRO A 998 -61.37 10.78 -36.69
N LEU A 999 -60.32 11.16 -37.42
CA LEU A 999 -59.83 12.52 -37.45
C LEU A 999 -60.64 13.36 -38.46
N PRO A 1000 -61.01 14.60 -38.14
CA PRO A 1000 -61.73 15.48 -39.08
C PRO A 1000 -60.92 15.80 -40.33
N ALA A 1001 -61.60 16.23 -41.41
CA ALA A 1001 -60.92 16.64 -42.66
C ALA A 1001 -59.89 17.76 -42.47
N ALA A 1002 -60.03 18.59 -41.43
CA ALA A 1002 -59.06 19.62 -41.07
C ALA A 1002 -57.71 19.06 -40.59
N ALA A 1003 -57.61 17.76 -40.27
CA ALA A 1003 -56.38 17.06 -39.92
C ALA A 1003 -55.56 16.61 -41.14
N ALA A 1004 -56.13 16.61 -42.36
CA ALA A 1004 -55.49 16.10 -43.57
C ALA A 1004 -54.53 17.11 -44.21
N HIS A 1005 -53.41 17.41 -43.54
CA HIS A 1005 -52.38 18.33 -44.04
C HIS A 1005 -50.95 17.88 -43.66
N ALA A 1006 -49.95 18.52 -44.25
CA ALA A 1006 -48.53 18.15 -44.13
C ALA A 1006 -47.87 18.50 -42.78
N GLN A 1007 -48.66 18.95 -41.80
CA GLN A 1007 -48.17 19.45 -40.51
C GLN A 1007 -49.02 18.94 -39.34
N LEU A 1008 -49.72 17.82 -39.52
CA LEU A 1008 -50.57 17.26 -38.49
C LEU A 1008 -49.74 16.93 -37.25
N ARG A 1009 -50.29 17.16 -36.06
CA ARG A 1009 -49.71 16.67 -34.79
C ARG A 1009 -50.80 16.08 -33.92
N ILE A 1010 -50.42 15.07 -33.14
CA ILE A 1010 -51.25 14.46 -32.11
C ILE A 1010 -50.62 14.72 -30.75
N ARG A 1011 -51.45 15.03 -29.75
CA ARG A 1011 -51.04 15.23 -28.36
C ARG A 1011 -51.92 14.44 -27.43
N PHE A 1012 -51.30 13.75 -26.47
CA PHE A 1012 -51.94 13.13 -25.32
C PHE A 1012 -51.59 13.96 -24.09
N ARG A 1013 -52.59 14.26 -23.25
CA ARG A 1013 -52.37 14.97 -21.98
C ARG A 1013 -53.29 14.46 -20.88
N SER A 1014 -52.78 14.41 -19.66
CA SER A 1014 -53.58 14.17 -18.45
C SER A 1014 -53.90 15.50 -17.78
N LEU A 1015 -55.06 15.60 -17.12
CA LEU A 1015 -55.45 16.76 -16.30
C LEU A 1015 -55.13 16.59 -14.80
N GLY A 1016 -54.26 15.62 -14.46
CA GLY A 1016 -54.05 15.10 -13.11
C GLY A 1016 -54.03 16.15 -11.98
N THR A 1017 -54.49 15.75 -10.80
CA THR A 1017 -54.45 16.61 -9.61
C THR A 1017 -53.00 16.74 -9.11
N PRO A 1018 -52.42 17.95 -8.98
CA PRO A 1018 -51.07 18.13 -8.43
C PRO A 1018 -50.97 17.53 -7.02
N SER A 1019 -49.97 16.68 -6.77
CA SER A 1019 -49.73 16.06 -5.47
C SER A 1019 -48.23 16.05 -5.13
N THR A 1020 -47.90 16.41 -3.88
CA THR A 1020 -46.55 16.31 -3.31
C THR A 1020 -46.38 15.06 -2.43
N MET A 1021 -47.38 14.19 -2.36
CA MET A 1021 -47.37 12.94 -1.62
C MET A 1021 -47.36 11.77 -2.61
N PHE A 1022 -46.63 10.69 -2.29
CA PHE A 1022 -46.29 9.50 -3.11
C PHE A 1022 -47.46 8.68 -3.73
N VAL A 1023 -48.62 9.28 -3.97
CA VAL A 1023 -49.79 8.66 -4.60
C VAL A 1023 -50.13 9.49 -5.84
N PHE A 1024 -49.86 8.91 -7.01
CA PHE A 1024 -50.01 9.56 -8.32
C PHE A 1024 -51.00 8.76 -9.16
N ASN A 1025 -51.96 9.43 -9.78
CA ASN A 1025 -53.05 8.80 -10.50
C ASN A 1025 -52.61 8.47 -11.93
N ASP A 1026 -52.68 7.21 -12.30
CA ASP A 1026 -51.97 6.68 -13.45
C ASP A 1026 -52.89 6.41 -14.64
N TRP A 1027 -52.56 7.03 -15.77
CA TRP A 1027 -52.99 6.63 -17.10
C TRP A 1027 -51.83 5.98 -17.84
N PHE A 1028 -52.12 4.89 -18.53
CA PHE A 1028 -51.18 4.23 -19.44
C PHE A 1028 -51.71 4.31 -20.86
N VAL A 1029 -50.84 4.62 -21.82
CA VAL A 1029 -51.16 4.67 -23.26
C VAL A 1029 -50.16 3.82 -24.03
N ASP A 1030 -50.66 2.94 -24.89
CA ASP A 1030 -49.84 2.04 -25.71
C ASP A 1030 -50.36 1.97 -27.16
N ASP A 1031 -49.56 1.43 -28.09
CA ASP A 1031 -49.94 1.12 -29.47
C ASP A 1031 -50.61 2.29 -30.22
N VAL A 1032 -49.98 3.46 -30.17
CA VAL A 1032 -50.48 4.67 -30.83
C VAL A 1032 -50.26 4.57 -32.33
N SER A 1033 -51.31 4.77 -33.13
CA SER A 1033 -51.21 4.80 -34.58
C SER A 1033 -52.09 5.86 -35.24
N VAL A 1034 -51.59 6.47 -36.31
CA VAL A 1034 -52.37 7.30 -37.22
C VAL A 1034 -52.28 6.69 -38.60
N SER A 1035 -53.43 6.37 -39.18
CA SER A 1035 -53.50 5.79 -40.52
C SER A 1035 -54.68 6.38 -41.29
N GLY A 1036 -54.66 6.26 -42.61
CA GLY A 1036 -55.74 6.69 -43.49
C GLY A 1036 -55.51 6.11 -44.87
N THR A 1037 -56.46 6.36 -45.78
CA THR A 1037 -56.30 5.93 -47.17
C THR A 1037 -55.37 6.93 -47.88
N PRO A 1038 -54.19 6.50 -48.35
CA PRO A 1038 -53.27 7.38 -49.06
C PRO A 1038 -53.89 7.86 -50.38
N PRO A 1039 -53.49 9.04 -50.90
CA PRO A 1039 -53.86 9.45 -52.24
C PRO A 1039 -53.26 8.47 -53.27
N CYS A 1040 -54.06 8.05 -54.25
CA CYS A 1040 -53.58 7.17 -55.31
C CYS A 1040 -52.66 7.96 -56.26
N ALA A 1041 -51.35 7.70 -56.24
CA ALA A 1041 -50.36 8.46 -57.00
C ALA A 1041 -50.53 8.44 -58.54
N GLY A 1042 -51.46 7.63 -59.08
CA GLY A 1042 -51.78 7.57 -60.50
C GLY A 1042 -53.11 8.22 -60.89
N ASP A 1043 -53.82 8.85 -59.96
CA ASP A 1043 -55.13 9.48 -60.18
C ASP A 1043 -54.88 10.85 -60.80
N ALA A 1044 -54.71 10.84 -62.13
CA ALA A 1044 -54.42 12.04 -62.88
C ALA A 1044 -55.65 12.94 -62.88
N ASP A 1045 -56.85 12.38 -63.08
CA ASP A 1045 -58.07 13.16 -63.31
C ASP A 1045 -58.81 13.59 -62.03
N GLY A 1046 -58.31 13.13 -60.88
CA GLY A 1046 -58.73 13.55 -59.54
C GLY A 1046 -60.05 12.92 -59.12
N ASP A 1047 -60.46 11.81 -59.73
CA ASP A 1047 -61.72 11.11 -59.43
C ASP A 1047 -61.61 10.11 -58.27
N GLY A 1048 -60.41 9.93 -57.72
CA GLY A 1048 -60.09 9.04 -56.61
C GLY A 1048 -59.83 7.59 -57.03
N LEU A 1049 -59.78 7.29 -58.33
CA LEU A 1049 -59.51 5.98 -58.89
C LEU A 1049 -58.38 6.09 -59.93
N VAL A 1050 -57.48 5.11 -59.98
CA VAL A 1050 -56.51 5.02 -61.09
C VAL A 1050 -57.02 4.04 -62.10
N ASN A 1051 -57.58 4.55 -63.20
CA ASN A 1051 -58.28 3.77 -64.19
C ASN A 1051 -57.94 4.23 -65.62
N HIS A 1052 -58.77 3.80 -66.59
CA HIS A 1052 -58.54 4.15 -67.99
C HIS A 1052 -58.71 5.67 -68.24
N GLY A 1053 -59.46 6.38 -67.41
CA GLY A 1053 -59.64 7.84 -67.42
C GLY A 1053 -58.31 8.57 -67.23
N ASP A 1054 -57.56 8.21 -66.20
CA ASP A 1054 -56.25 8.77 -65.88
C ASP A 1054 -55.23 8.55 -66.98
N LEU A 1055 -55.17 7.31 -67.49
CA LEU A 1055 -54.25 6.96 -68.56
C LEU A 1055 -54.60 7.72 -69.83
N SER A 1056 -55.89 7.90 -70.11
CA SER A 1056 -56.35 8.69 -71.25
C SER A 1056 -55.97 10.16 -71.09
N MET A 1057 -56.02 10.71 -69.88
CA MET A 1057 -55.69 12.10 -69.63
C MET A 1057 -54.19 12.38 -69.71
N VAL A 1058 -53.34 11.53 -69.13
CA VAL A 1058 -51.88 11.66 -69.25
C VAL A 1058 -51.44 11.48 -70.71
N ILE A 1059 -52.01 10.51 -71.44
CA ILE A 1059 -51.71 10.34 -72.87
C ILE A 1059 -52.18 11.55 -73.69
N ALA A 1060 -53.33 12.14 -73.38
CA ALA A 1060 -53.86 13.29 -74.11
C ALA A 1060 -52.98 14.54 -73.99
N ARG A 1061 -52.27 14.69 -72.88
CA ARG A 1061 -51.38 15.83 -72.61
C ARG A 1061 -49.89 15.49 -72.79
N PHE A 1062 -49.57 14.30 -73.30
CA PHE A 1062 -48.19 13.85 -73.43
C PHE A 1062 -47.32 14.81 -74.27
N GLY A 1063 -46.24 15.29 -73.66
CA GLY A 1063 -45.32 16.29 -74.21
C GLY A 1063 -45.70 17.75 -73.92
N GLU A 1064 -46.79 18.02 -73.20
CA GLU A 1064 -47.16 19.37 -72.77
C GLU A 1064 -46.30 19.82 -71.58
N ALA A 1065 -45.80 21.06 -71.64
CA ALA A 1065 -45.30 21.74 -70.46
C ALA A 1065 -46.49 22.34 -69.70
N VAL A 1066 -46.67 21.91 -68.45
CA VAL A 1066 -47.80 22.29 -67.60
C VAL A 1066 -47.29 22.86 -66.28
N THR A 1067 -48.16 23.53 -65.53
CA THR A 1067 -47.80 23.94 -64.17
C THR A 1067 -47.62 22.68 -63.31
N PRO A 1068 -46.52 22.53 -62.52
CA PRO A 1068 -46.30 21.37 -61.68
C PRO A 1068 -47.53 20.98 -60.85
N GLY A 1069 -48.01 19.74 -61.03
CA GLY A 1069 -49.19 19.19 -60.36
C GLY A 1069 -50.54 19.51 -61.04
N GLU A 1070 -50.55 20.02 -62.27
CA GLU A 1070 -51.76 20.05 -63.10
C GLU A 1070 -52.18 18.64 -63.55
N PRO A 1071 -53.49 18.42 -63.85
CA PRO A 1071 -54.00 17.13 -64.30
C PRO A 1071 -53.20 16.59 -65.49
N GLY A 1072 -52.45 15.51 -65.28
CA GLY A 1072 -51.56 14.91 -66.27
C GLY A 1072 -50.07 14.86 -65.88
N ASP A 1073 -49.58 15.79 -65.05
CA ASP A 1073 -48.20 15.84 -64.55
C ASP A 1073 -48.16 15.36 -63.10
N LEU A 1074 -47.96 14.04 -62.96
CA LEU A 1074 -48.06 13.28 -61.72
C LEU A 1074 -46.77 13.29 -60.91
N ASP A 1075 -45.62 13.50 -61.55
CA ASP A 1075 -44.33 13.62 -60.87
C ASP A 1075 -43.94 15.07 -60.53
N GLY A 1076 -44.73 16.05 -61.00
CA GLY A 1076 -44.55 17.47 -60.72
C GLY A 1076 -43.32 18.07 -61.41
N SER A 1077 -42.83 17.43 -62.48
CA SER A 1077 -41.70 17.89 -63.26
C SER A 1077 -42.03 19.11 -64.13
N GLY A 1078 -43.32 19.45 -64.27
CA GLY A 1078 -43.81 20.51 -65.14
C GLY A 1078 -43.89 20.10 -66.62
N VAL A 1079 -43.71 18.82 -66.93
CA VAL A 1079 -43.85 18.27 -68.29
C VAL A 1079 -44.54 16.91 -68.20
N VAL A 1080 -45.63 16.73 -68.94
CA VAL A 1080 -46.30 15.43 -69.01
C VAL A 1080 -45.49 14.48 -69.90
N ASP A 1081 -44.87 13.45 -69.35
CA ASP A 1081 -43.97 12.56 -70.08
C ASP A 1081 -44.15 11.05 -69.77
N PHE A 1082 -43.16 10.25 -70.14
CA PHE A 1082 -43.24 8.79 -69.97
C PHE A 1082 -43.28 8.36 -68.49
N ILE A 1083 -42.75 9.18 -67.58
CA ILE A 1083 -42.75 8.95 -66.14
C ILE A 1083 -44.18 9.06 -65.61
N ASP A 1084 -44.98 10.01 -66.10
CA ASP A 1084 -46.40 10.13 -65.72
C ASP A 1084 -47.22 8.93 -66.19
N ILE A 1085 -46.99 8.49 -67.44
CA ILE A 1085 -47.66 7.27 -67.96
C ILE A 1085 -47.27 6.04 -67.12
N GLN A 1086 -46.00 5.91 -66.77
CA GLN A 1086 -45.54 4.83 -65.89
C GLN A 1086 -46.19 4.91 -64.51
N THR A 1087 -46.40 6.12 -64.00
CA THR A 1087 -47.04 6.35 -62.70
C THR A 1087 -48.50 5.91 -62.70
N VAL A 1088 -49.27 6.24 -63.75
CA VAL A 1088 -50.65 5.72 -63.91
C VAL A 1088 -50.66 4.19 -64.05
N LEU A 1089 -49.82 3.62 -64.91
CA LEU A 1089 -49.80 2.17 -65.15
C LEU A 1089 -49.37 1.37 -63.93
N LYS A 1090 -48.45 1.91 -63.13
CA LYS A 1090 -47.96 1.26 -61.90
C LYS A 1090 -49.03 1.22 -60.81
N HIS A 1091 -49.91 2.21 -60.77
CA HIS A 1091 -50.96 2.32 -59.75
C HIS A 1091 -52.34 1.97 -60.29
N PHE A 1092 -52.41 1.39 -61.50
CA PHE A 1092 -53.66 1.04 -62.19
C PHE A 1092 -54.51 0.09 -61.35
N GLY A 1093 -55.73 0.49 -61.04
CA GLY A 1093 -56.66 -0.21 -60.15
C GLY A 1093 -56.67 0.28 -58.70
N CYS A 1094 -55.86 1.29 -58.33
CA CYS A 1094 -55.91 1.92 -57.01
C CYS A 1094 -57.24 2.66 -56.80
N GLY A 1095 -57.93 2.43 -55.67
CA GLY A 1095 -59.21 3.04 -55.32
C GLY A 1095 -59.80 2.50 -53.99
N PRO A 1096 -60.75 3.21 -53.35
CA PRO A 1096 -61.22 2.93 -51.98
C PRO A 1096 -62.01 1.61 -51.80
N ASP A 1097 -62.31 0.87 -52.87
CA ASP A 1097 -63.14 -0.35 -52.83
C ASP A 1097 -62.37 -1.66 -53.12
N GLN A 1098 -61.04 -1.68 -53.02
CA GLN A 1098 -60.26 -2.92 -53.10
C GLN A 1098 -59.77 -3.32 -51.70
N ARG A 1099 -60.52 -4.23 -51.03
CA ARG A 1099 -59.94 -5.07 -49.97
C ARG A 1099 -59.03 -6.13 -50.62
N PRO A 1100 -57.94 -6.55 -49.96
CA PRO A 1100 -57.03 -7.57 -50.50
C PRO A 1100 -57.71 -8.90 -50.84
#